data_AF-A0A3M6VSN0-F1
#
_entry.id   AF-A0A3M6VSN0-F1
#
_cell.length_a   1.000
_cell.length_b   1.000
_cell.length_c   1.000
_cell.angle_alpha   90.00
_cell.angle_beta   90.00
_cell.angle_gamma   90.00
#
_symmetry.space_group_name_H-M   'P 1'
#
loop_
_entity.id
_entity.type
_entity.pdbx_description
1 polymer ?
#
loop_
_entity_poly.entity_id
_entity_poly.type
_entity_poly.pdbx_seq_one_letter_code
_entity_poly.pdbx_strand_id
1 'polypeptide(L)'
;MADIQRHFTEEIEVYEHEPEPEKEQTEEDEKMELWCLIVGMIGTAFPVLVKATERVWELQKMIRNEAAEIYGDFNAAQIQLFLAKKDNGEWLTATEVQDIENGNIESALSLLDRGHLISMSRLADSFTNRDVNAVHVLVPAPSMTSDVQVEMGIGCKRKRSKQSIGDVETMPVFTEELKMLFDVLGQHEPSEEQVISTRALSKFCKRLGGFPVSYFVRKEELMLWRLVLRVMSNKGKRVVILGSAGVGKSCFLMLVSVYLAFVEKRKVLVIRRLKKIAEASAVIFFNGENKTCIRKANLSAAKISSLPDNKDFQGALICVDGYSRHEADHHFGLLSFQLLSTSEKDKMTSDDSTCEMMLPGWRYDDLLQYAQSTLDAWKKTTGLDQEKQNDTADLVKDQYFYSGGSLRSFCRSRKDMKNELDGMCDIVKKMHIVDWEDVDPQRIASFDQMRRWYVVDPSDEKLYCLSSYWKAQMDSGYVFDQIGRFIAWEKDLDYYRFAQQTRAGYWGSIYKQYFHASVRRSTQKSPLQMVNVVVNSNPSYSNQKYDRIEICGQVVECEGATEEECYEHLSALSSRTYWHPDGVNFFPVDAVVMCDAVLRGSNVSETILAVICTTVSTTTTFDPNFWKRFNRVLDGNERISRAIPRAFVVTGPDASTCKRFSLINAPVSDDFMVCCYDPLKFFRKRPNARIA
;
A
#
# COMPACT_ATOMS: atom_id res chain seq x y z
N MET A 1 -12.56 -30.29 58.34
CA MET A 1 -12.82 -31.68 57.92
C MET A 1 -11.71 -32.01 56.94
N ALA A 2 -10.59 -32.62 57.35
CA ALA A 2 -10.45 -34.06 57.66
C ALA A 2 -11.00 -34.89 56.47
N ASP A 3 -10.32 -35.83 55.85
CA ASP A 3 -9.04 -36.49 56.09
C ASP A 3 -8.80 -37.43 54.88
N ILE A 4 -7.53 -37.68 54.56
CA ILE A 4 -6.97 -38.99 54.15
C ILE A 4 -7.34 -39.56 52.76
N GLN A 5 -6.37 -39.40 51.85
CA GLN A 5 -5.93 -40.40 50.86
C GLN A 5 -5.55 -41.73 51.53
N ARG A 6 -6.00 -42.86 50.97
CA ARG A 6 -5.22 -44.12 50.85
C ARG A 6 -6.02 -45.18 50.07
N HIS A 7 -5.53 -45.55 48.88
CA HIS A 7 -5.17 -46.94 48.61
C HIS A 7 -4.10 -46.99 47.49
N PHE A 8 -2.91 -47.42 47.93
CA PHE A 8 -1.71 -47.86 47.21
C PHE A 8 -2.01 -49.23 46.55
N THR A 9 -1.64 -49.43 45.26
CA THR A 9 -0.57 -50.34 44.74
C THR A 9 -0.63 -51.78 45.30
N GLU A 10 -0.41 -52.85 44.52
CA GLU A 10 0.72 -53.15 43.63
C GLU A 10 0.50 -54.55 43.00
N GLU A 11 0.95 -54.76 41.75
CA GLU A 11 1.42 -56.04 41.13
C GLU A 11 1.68 -55.70 39.63
N ILE A 12 2.89 -55.31 39.17
CA ILE A 12 4.10 -56.12 38.83
C ILE A 12 3.79 -57.17 37.75
N GLU A 13 4.43 -57.30 36.58
CA GLU A 13 5.51 -56.59 35.86
C GLU A 13 5.59 -57.10 34.40
N VAL A 14 6.05 -56.22 33.49
CA VAL A 14 7.07 -56.43 32.42
C VAL A 14 6.78 -57.38 31.26
N TYR A 15 6.78 -56.82 30.04
CA TYR A 15 7.85 -57.00 29.04
C TYR A 15 7.64 -56.03 27.87
N GLU A 16 8.49 -55.01 27.73
CA GLU A 16 8.80 -54.44 26.42
C GLU A 16 10.17 -53.75 26.45
N HIS A 17 10.95 -54.03 25.40
CA HIS A 17 12.35 -53.70 25.20
C HIS A 17 12.61 -52.18 25.21
N GLU A 18 13.51 -51.73 26.08
CA GLU A 18 14.24 -50.48 25.91
C GLU A 18 15.34 -50.65 24.84
N PRO A 19 15.42 -49.77 23.82
CA PRO A 19 16.65 -49.58 23.07
C PRO A 19 17.63 -48.70 23.86
N GLU A 20 18.90 -49.12 23.83
CA GLU A 20 20.05 -48.43 24.41
C GLU A 20 20.18 -46.96 23.95
N PRO A 21 20.81 -46.08 24.77
CA PRO A 21 21.07 -44.72 24.37
C PRO A 21 22.23 -44.69 23.38
N GLU A 22 21.93 -44.55 22.09
CA GLU A 22 22.92 -44.06 21.14
C GLU A 22 23.31 -42.64 21.56
N LYS A 23 24.58 -42.50 21.94
CA LYS A 23 25.22 -41.22 22.26
C LYS A 23 25.17 -40.32 21.03
N GLU A 24 24.15 -39.47 20.92
CA GLU A 24 24.28 -38.25 20.13
C GLU A 24 25.30 -37.36 20.84
N GLN A 25 26.54 -37.44 20.37
CA GLN A 25 27.53 -36.39 20.57
C GLN A 25 26.95 -35.12 19.96
N THR A 26 26.44 -34.23 20.82
CA THR A 26 26.31 -32.81 20.49
C THR A 26 27.71 -32.28 20.19
N GLU A 27 28.13 -32.36 18.92
CA GLU A 27 29.17 -31.48 18.39
C GLU A 27 28.62 -30.06 18.52
N GLU A 28 29.13 -29.31 19.50
CA GLU A 28 28.95 -27.87 19.55
C GLU A 28 29.42 -27.30 18.20
N ASP A 29 28.49 -26.77 17.41
CA ASP A 29 28.77 -26.06 16.16
C ASP A 29 29.70 -24.86 16.46
N GLU A 30 31.02 -25.07 16.36
CA GLU A 30 32.01 -24.04 16.62
C GLU A 30 31.89 -22.94 15.54
N LYS A 31 31.28 -21.81 15.94
CA LYS A 31 31.14 -20.62 15.09
C LYS A 31 32.50 -19.94 14.93
N MET A 32 32.78 -19.55 13.70
CA MET A 32 34.00 -18.90 13.26
C MET A 32 33.69 -17.51 12.73
N GLU A 33 34.41 -16.52 13.23
CA GLU A 33 34.36 -15.13 12.74
C GLU A 33 35.45 -14.93 11.69
N LEU A 34 35.04 -14.41 10.52
CA LEU A 34 35.91 -14.10 9.39
C LEU A 34 35.82 -12.62 9.04
N TRP A 35 36.97 -11.95 9.02
CA TRP A 35 37.05 -10.55 8.62
C TRP A 35 37.20 -10.43 7.10
N CYS A 36 36.26 -9.73 6.48
CA CYS A 36 36.16 -9.55 5.04
C CYS A 36 36.42 -8.09 4.66
N LEU A 37 37.13 -7.86 3.56
CA LEU A 37 37.45 -6.53 3.04
C LEU A 37 37.13 -6.43 1.56
N ILE A 38 36.47 -5.35 1.15
CA ILE A 38 36.08 -5.14 -0.25
C ILE A 38 37.17 -4.35 -0.98
N VAL A 39 37.76 -4.97 -2.00
CA VAL A 39 38.87 -4.40 -2.76
C VAL A 39 38.34 -3.52 -3.89
N GLY A 40 38.91 -2.31 -4.04
CA GLY A 40 38.53 -1.34 -5.07
C GLY A 40 37.50 -0.31 -4.63
N MET A 41 37.11 -0.31 -3.36
CA MET A 41 36.28 0.70 -2.72
C MET A 41 36.96 1.23 -1.46
N ILE A 42 36.58 2.43 -1.02
CA ILE A 42 37.00 2.97 0.27
C ILE A 42 36.04 2.42 1.33
N GLY A 43 36.56 1.77 2.38
CA GLY A 43 35.75 1.17 3.44
C GLY A 43 36.59 0.30 4.37
N THR A 44 36.09 0.04 5.58
CA THR A 44 36.78 -0.79 6.57
C THR A 44 36.43 -2.26 6.42
N ALA A 45 37.29 -3.16 6.91
CA ALA A 45 36.95 -4.57 7.02
C ALA A 45 35.74 -4.80 7.94
N PHE A 46 34.95 -5.83 7.68
CA PHE A 46 33.76 -6.19 8.46
C PHE A 46 33.75 -7.68 8.83
N PRO A 47 33.22 -8.06 9.99
CA PRO A 47 33.18 -9.45 10.44
C PRO A 47 31.98 -10.18 9.85
N VAL A 48 32.15 -11.47 9.56
CA VAL A 48 31.09 -12.39 9.14
C VAL A 48 31.16 -13.65 9.98
N LEU A 49 30.03 -14.04 10.58
CA LEU A 49 29.92 -15.25 11.41
C LEU A 49 29.42 -16.43 10.57
N VAL A 50 30.20 -17.51 10.54
CA VAL A 50 29.94 -18.74 9.78
C VAL A 50 30.33 -19.96 10.61
N LYS A 51 29.81 -21.15 10.28
CA LYS A 51 30.24 -22.40 10.95
C LYS A 51 31.45 -23.00 10.25
N ALA A 52 32.37 -23.61 10.99
CA ALA A 52 33.55 -24.26 10.39
C ALA A 52 33.19 -25.38 9.40
N THR A 53 32.04 -26.05 9.62
CA THR A 53 31.48 -27.12 8.77
C THR A 53 30.79 -26.59 7.50
N GLU A 54 30.51 -25.28 7.41
CA GLU A 54 29.88 -24.66 6.25
C GLU A 54 30.85 -24.55 5.06
N ARG A 55 30.26 -24.31 3.88
CA ARG A 55 31.00 -24.18 2.61
C ARG A 55 31.20 -22.72 2.27
N VAL A 56 32.18 -22.45 1.40
CA VAL A 56 32.46 -21.10 0.84
C VAL A 56 31.20 -20.44 0.25
N TRP A 57 30.27 -21.22 -0.31
CA TRP A 57 28.96 -20.75 -0.74
C TRP A 57 28.12 -20.02 0.33
N GLU A 58 28.10 -20.54 1.57
CA GLU A 58 27.36 -19.87 2.65
C GLU A 58 28.05 -18.58 3.06
N LEU A 59 29.39 -18.55 3.04
CA LEU A 59 30.16 -17.31 3.23
C LEU A 59 29.85 -16.27 2.14
N GLN A 60 29.72 -16.67 0.86
CA GLN A 60 29.33 -15.77 -0.24
C GLN A 60 27.94 -15.15 0.00
N LYS A 61 26.97 -15.94 0.48
CA LYS A 61 25.63 -15.43 0.84
C LYS A 61 25.68 -14.46 2.02
N MET A 62 26.45 -14.80 3.05
CA MET A 62 26.57 -13.95 4.23
C MET A 62 27.25 -12.63 3.90
N ILE A 63 28.34 -12.65 3.13
CA ILE A 63 28.99 -11.44 2.61
C ILE A 63 28.02 -10.62 1.74
N ARG A 64 27.21 -11.26 0.89
CA ARG A 64 26.17 -10.57 0.11
C ARG A 64 25.16 -9.88 1.02
N ASN A 65 24.73 -10.52 2.11
CA ASN A 65 23.74 -9.96 3.02
C ASN A 65 24.33 -8.80 3.84
N GLU A 66 25.54 -8.97 4.38
CA GLU A 66 26.24 -7.95 5.17
C GLU A 66 26.68 -6.76 4.31
N ALA A 67 27.08 -7.00 3.05
CA ALA A 67 27.44 -5.99 2.06
C ALA A 67 26.37 -5.86 0.95
N ALA A 68 25.09 -5.95 1.33
CA ALA A 68 23.95 -5.89 0.38
C ALA A 68 23.90 -4.57 -0.40
N GLU A 69 24.44 -3.49 0.16
CA GLU A 69 24.58 -2.20 -0.51
C GLU A 69 25.54 -2.22 -1.71
N ILE A 70 26.52 -3.13 -1.70
CA ILE A 70 27.57 -3.26 -2.73
C ILE A 70 27.19 -4.35 -3.73
N TYR A 71 26.64 -5.46 -3.26
CA TYR A 71 26.31 -6.63 -4.08
C TYR A 71 24.81 -6.79 -4.36
N GLY A 72 23.92 -5.88 -3.95
CA GLY A 72 22.48 -5.82 -4.33
C GLY A 72 21.81 -7.12 -4.80
N ASP A 73 21.39 -7.14 -6.07
CA ASP A 73 20.79 -8.31 -6.76
C ASP A 73 21.83 -9.29 -7.34
N PHE A 74 23.13 -9.04 -7.10
CA PHE A 74 24.21 -9.89 -7.59
C PHE A 74 24.03 -11.31 -7.02
N ASN A 75 24.12 -12.32 -7.89
CA ASN A 75 23.99 -13.69 -7.44
C ASN A 75 25.19 -13.99 -6.52
N ALA A 76 24.96 -14.54 -5.31
CA ALA A 76 26.03 -14.90 -4.39
C ALA A 76 27.10 -15.79 -5.05
N ALA A 77 26.71 -16.61 -6.05
CA ALA A 77 27.63 -17.44 -6.83
C ALA A 77 28.67 -16.66 -7.64
N GLN A 78 28.34 -15.41 -7.99
CA GLN A 78 29.17 -14.53 -8.81
C GLN A 78 30.16 -13.72 -7.97
N ILE A 79 30.04 -13.74 -6.63
CA ILE A 79 30.96 -13.05 -5.73
C ILE A 79 32.24 -13.87 -5.60
N GLN A 80 33.35 -13.35 -6.12
CA GLN A 80 34.64 -14.01 -6.01
C GLN A 80 35.29 -13.69 -4.67
N LEU A 81 35.69 -14.72 -3.92
CA LEU A 81 36.35 -14.58 -2.62
C LEU A 81 37.82 -14.97 -2.75
N PHE A 82 38.74 -14.16 -2.23
CA PHE A 82 40.17 -14.40 -2.29
C PHE A 82 40.76 -14.46 -0.89
N LEU A 83 41.74 -15.32 -0.66
CA LEU A 83 42.40 -15.44 0.63
C LEU A 83 43.38 -14.27 0.81
N ALA A 84 43.29 -13.57 1.94
CA ALA A 84 44.18 -12.45 2.27
C ALA A 84 45.57 -12.89 2.78
N LYS A 85 46.11 -14.01 2.24
CA LYS A 85 47.33 -14.68 2.71
C LYS A 85 48.37 -14.76 1.58
N LYS A 86 49.60 -14.37 1.89
CA LYS A 86 50.74 -14.30 0.97
C LYS A 86 51.42 -15.68 0.81
N ASP A 87 52.31 -15.81 -0.18
CA ASP A 87 53.02 -17.07 -0.49
C ASP A 87 53.91 -17.59 0.63
N ASN A 88 54.45 -16.67 1.45
CA ASN A 88 55.24 -17.01 2.63
C ASN A 88 54.37 -17.50 3.81
N GLY A 89 53.05 -17.60 3.64
CA GLY A 89 52.12 -18.02 4.67
C GLY A 89 51.69 -16.91 5.65
N GLU A 90 52.10 -15.66 5.43
CA GLU A 90 51.73 -14.52 6.26
C GLU A 90 50.43 -13.85 5.78
N TRP A 91 49.64 -13.32 6.71
CA TRP A 91 48.47 -12.49 6.40
C TRP A 91 48.88 -11.06 5.99
N LEU A 92 47.97 -10.30 5.40
CA LEU A 92 48.20 -8.88 5.13
C LEU A 92 48.51 -8.11 6.44
N THR A 93 49.52 -7.25 6.38
CA THR A 93 49.87 -6.38 7.51
C THR A 93 48.84 -5.26 7.71
N ALA A 94 48.74 -4.70 8.92
CA ALA A 94 47.81 -3.61 9.20
C ALA A 94 47.99 -2.40 8.26
N THR A 95 49.22 -2.11 7.85
CA THR A 95 49.52 -1.05 6.88
C THR A 95 48.97 -1.37 5.49
N GLU A 96 49.10 -2.61 5.02
CA GLU A 96 48.57 -3.03 3.71
C GLU A 96 47.04 -3.07 3.71
N VAL A 97 46.42 -3.49 4.81
CA VAL A 97 44.98 -3.43 5.01
C VAL A 97 44.50 -1.99 4.95
N GLN A 98 45.15 -1.08 5.71
CA GLN A 98 44.80 0.34 5.74
C GLN A 98 44.94 0.99 4.35
N ASP A 99 45.94 0.59 3.56
CA ASP A 99 46.09 1.06 2.18
C ASP A 99 44.91 0.62 1.31
N ILE A 100 44.48 -0.64 1.43
CA ILE A 100 43.32 -1.18 0.71
C ILE A 100 42.02 -0.49 1.15
N GLU A 101 41.83 -0.27 2.45
CA GLU A 101 40.67 0.45 3.01
C GLU A 101 40.58 1.89 2.49
N ASN A 102 41.72 2.51 2.18
CA ASN A 102 41.80 3.84 1.57
C ASN A 102 41.67 3.82 0.03
N GLY A 103 41.40 2.65 -0.56
CA GLY A 103 41.19 2.47 -1.99
C GLY A 103 42.46 2.23 -2.82
N ASN A 104 43.62 1.99 -2.18
CA ASN A 104 44.84 1.57 -2.87
C ASN A 104 44.88 0.04 -3.03
N ILE A 105 44.71 -0.43 -4.26
CA ILE A 105 44.57 -1.87 -4.55
C ILE A 105 45.91 -2.60 -4.80
N GLU A 106 47.05 -1.89 -4.79
CA GLU A 106 48.35 -2.45 -5.21
C GLU A 106 48.74 -3.72 -4.44
N SER A 107 48.57 -3.72 -3.12
CA SER A 107 48.85 -4.88 -2.26
C SER A 107 47.85 -6.03 -2.44
N ALA A 108 46.65 -5.75 -2.95
CA ALA A 108 45.61 -6.75 -3.19
C ALA A 108 45.72 -7.41 -4.57
N LEU A 109 46.22 -6.72 -5.59
CA LEU A 109 46.30 -7.21 -6.98
C LEU A 109 47.00 -8.57 -7.07
N SER A 110 48.17 -8.70 -6.42
CA SER A 110 48.94 -9.95 -6.41
C SER A 110 48.23 -11.13 -5.75
N LEU A 111 47.21 -10.88 -4.92
CA LEU A 111 46.38 -11.90 -4.27
C LEU A 111 45.14 -12.23 -5.12
N LEU A 112 44.57 -11.24 -5.81
CA LEU A 112 43.45 -11.43 -6.73
C LEU A 112 43.83 -12.27 -7.97
N ASP A 113 45.10 -12.24 -8.39
CA ASP A 113 45.58 -13.02 -9.54
C ASP A 113 45.77 -14.53 -9.23
N ARG A 114 45.59 -14.97 -7.97
CA ARG A 114 45.87 -16.35 -7.50
C ARG A 114 44.71 -17.32 -7.67
N GLY A 115 43.56 -16.84 -8.13
CA GLY A 115 42.31 -17.60 -8.20
C GLY A 115 41.48 -17.50 -6.92
N HIS A 116 40.16 -17.52 -7.10
CA HIS A 116 39.19 -17.38 -6.00
C HIS A 116 38.91 -18.73 -5.33
N LEU A 117 38.43 -18.67 -4.09
CA LEU A 117 37.99 -19.83 -3.31
C LEU A 117 36.85 -20.55 -4.05
N ILE A 118 36.96 -21.88 -4.15
CA ILE A 118 35.95 -22.72 -4.80
C ILE A 118 34.73 -22.82 -3.88
N SER A 119 33.53 -22.48 -4.37
CA SER A 119 32.29 -22.44 -3.58
C SER A 119 31.95 -23.76 -2.86
N MET A 120 32.42 -24.90 -3.38
CA MET A 120 32.19 -26.23 -2.81
C MET A 120 33.16 -26.61 -1.68
N SER A 121 34.25 -25.88 -1.50
CA SER A 121 35.23 -26.14 -0.44
C SER A 121 34.65 -25.86 0.93
N ARG A 122 35.05 -26.66 1.94
CA ARG A 122 34.73 -26.37 3.35
C ARG A 122 35.57 -25.21 3.84
N LEU A 123 34.99 -24.39 4.72
CA LEU A 123 35.68 -23.25 5.31
C LEU A 123 36.85 -23.71 6.21
N ALA A 124 36.68 -24.80 6.96
CA ALA A 124 37.74 -25.37 7.80
C ALA A 124 39.04 -25.70 7.02
N ASP A 125 38.92 -26.14 5.77
CA ASP A 125 40.07 -26.50 4.92
C ASP A 125 40.80 -25.27 4.37
N SER A 126 40.08 -24.15 4.20
CA SER A 126 40.60 -22.92 3.60
C SER A 126 41.18 -21.94 4.62
N PHE A 127 40.80 -22.06 5.90
CA PHE A 127 41.18 -21.14 6.98
C PHE A 127 41.82 -21.84 8.18
N THR A 128 42.57 -22.93 7.95
CA THR A 128 43.33 -23.62 9.01
C THR A 128 44.42 -22.70 9.59
N ASN A 129 44.49 -22.58 10.92
CA ASN A 129 45.41 -21.69 11.65
C ASN A 129 45.22 -20.19 11.34
N ARG A 130 43.99 -19.69 11.49
CA ARG A 130 43.66 -18.27 11.30
C ARG A 130 44.22 -17.37 12.40
N ASP A 131 44.63 -16.16 12.04
CA ASP A 131 44.95 -15.10 13.00
C ASP A 131 43.69 -14.28 13.28
N VAL A 132 43.25 -14.23 14.53
CA VAL A 132 42.02 -13.54 14.95
C VAL A 132 42.06 -12.04 14.65
N ASN A 133 43.26 -11.45 14.54
CA ASN A 133 43.44 -10.01 14.31
C ASN A 133 43.77 -9.66 12.86
N ALA A 134 43.61 -10.59 11.92
CA ALA A 134 43.89 -10.36 10.50
C ALA A 134 42.60 -10.22 9.66
N VAL A 135 42.71 -9.52 8.53
CA VAL A 135 41.73 -9.66 7.44
C VAL A 135 41.95 -11.02 6.79
N HIS A 136 40.87 -11.78 6.62
CA HIS A 136 40.91 -13.16 6.16
C HIS A 136 40.54 -13.27 4.68
N VAL A 137 39.58 -12.47 4.23
CA VAL A 137 38.97 -12.57 2.89
C VAL A 137 38.97 -11.23 2.20
N LEU A 138 39.43 -11.22 0.94
CA LEU A 138 39.32 -10.10 0.03
C LEU A 138 38.19 -10.37 -0.97
N VAL A 139 37.35 -9.36 -1.22
CA VAL A 139 36.20 -9.46 -2.11
C VAL A 139 36.27 -8.32 -3.13
N PRO A 140 36.47 -8.56 -4.43
CA PRO A 140 36.52 -7.49 -5.41
C PRO A 140 35.16 -6.82 -5.56
N ALA A 141 35.16 -5.50 -5.59
CA ALA A 141 33.97 -4.74 -5.98
C ALA A 141 33.54 -5.11 -7.41
N PRO A 142 32.23 -5.14 -7.71
CA PRO A 142 31.73 -5.48 -9.03
C PRO A 142 32.22 -4.48 -10.08
N SER A 143 32.92 -4.96 -11.11
CA SER A 143 33.37 -4.14 -12.23
C SER A 143 32.19 -3.80 -13.15
N MET A 144 31.89 -2.51 -13.29
CA MET A 144 30.98 -2.03 -14.34
C MET A 144 31.73 -2.09 -15.67
N THR A 145 31.49 -3.11 -16.48
CA THR A 145 32.03 -3.20 -17.83
C THR A 145 31.38 -2.16 -18.74
N SER A 146 32.05 -1.03 -18.89
CA SER A 146 31.91 -0.13 -20.03
C SER A 146 33.25 -0.09 -20.77
N ASP A 147 33.44 -1.03 -21.71
CA ASP A 147 34.56 -0.99 -22.64
C ASP A 147 34.22 -0.04 -23.80
N VAL A 148 34.69 1.21 -23.69
CA VAL A 148 35.11 2.01 -24.84
C VAL A 148 36.55 2.39 -24.59
N GLN A 149 37.45 1.75 -25.34
CA GLN A 149 38.87 2.07 -25.39
C GLN A 149 39.08 3.51 -25.87
N VAL A 150 39.80 4.34 -25.10
CA VAL A 150 40.60 5.45 -25.65
C VAL A 150 41.86 5.64 -24.81
N GLU A 151 42.99 5.40 -25.47
CA GLU A 151 44.37 5.86 -25.33
C GLU A 151 44.89 6.44 -24.00
N MET A 152 46.05 5.89 -23.61
CA MET A 152 46.94 6.42 -22.59
C MET A 152 47.56 7.75 -22.99
N GLY A 153 47.43 8.76 -22.12
CA GLY A 153 48.22 9.99 -22.14
C GLY A 153 48.90 10.19 -20.79
N ILE A 154 50.21 9.96 -20.74
CA ILE A 154 51.08 10.21 -19.58
C ILE A 154 51.25 11.72 -19.40
N GLY A 155 51.07 12.24 -18.17
CA GLY A 155 51.80 13.43 -17.72
C GLY A 155 51.07 14.45 -16.85
N CYS A 156 51.52 14.53 -15.59
CA CYS A 156 51.65 15.71 -14.73
C CYS A 156 50.50 16.18 -13.79
N LYS A 157 50.82 15.99 -12.50
CA LYS A 157 50.70 16.94 -11.36
C LYS A 157 49.34 17.09 -10.66
N ARG A 158 49.32 16.54 -9.42
CA ARG A 158 48.35 16.69 -8.34
C ARG A 158 47.89 18.15 -8.13
N LYS A 159 46.57 18.35 -8.12
CA LYS A 159 45.89 19.41 -7.35
C LYS A 159 44.81 18.75 -6.49
N ARG A 160 44.85 18.98 -5.17
CA ARG A 160 43.73 18.70 -4.25
C ARG A 160 42.50 19.45 -4.77
N SER A 161 41.55 18.75 -5.41
CA SER A 161 40.27 19.35 -5.76
C SER A 161 39.33 19.25 -4.57
N LYS A 162 38.70 20.38 -4.22
CA LYS A 162 37.50 20.40 -3.38
C LYS A 162 36.48 19.47 -4.05
N GLN A 163 36.05 18.41 -3.37
CA GLN A 163 35.02 17.51 -3.90
C GLN A 163 33.71 18.30 -4.06
N SER A 164 33.40 18.72 -5.29
CA SER A 164 32.12 19.36 -5.61
C SER A 164 31.00 18.32 -5.62
N ILE A 165 29.83 18.70 -5.10
CA ILE A 165 28.61 17.88 -5.11
C ILE A 165 28.00 17.82 -6.52
N GLY A 166 28.49 18.62 -7.46
CA GLY A 166 28.11 18.60 -8.86
C GLY A 166 28.55 19.90 -9.53
N ASP A 167 28.30 20.00 -10.82
CA ASP A 167 28.51 21.25 -11.56
C ASP A 167 27.34 22.20 -11.30
N VAL A 168 27.64 23.49 -11.20
CA VAL A 168 26.61 24.53 -11.06
C VAL A 168 25.89 24.69 -12.38
N GLU A 169 24.60 24.34 -12.40
CA GLU A 169 23.74 24.51 -13.57
C GLU A 169 22.94 25.82 -13.41
N THR A 170 22.82 26.61 -14.47
CA THR A 170 21.81 27.68 -14.52
C THR A 170 20.45 27.01 -14.63
N MET A 171 19.48 27.36 -13.77
CA MET A 171 18.22 26.64 -13.75
C MET A 171 17.35 26.99 -14.97
N PRO A 172 17.01 26.01 -15.82
CA PRO A 172 16.10 26.23 -16.96
C PRO A 172 14.62 26.16 -16.57
N VAL A 173 14.29 25.87 -15.31
CA VAL A 173 12.97 25.34 -14.91
C VAL A 173 11.98 26.41 -14.46
N PHE A 174 12.41 27.63 -14.10
CA PHE A 174 11.47 28.70 -13.77
C PHE A 174 10.85 29.26 -15.06
N THR A 175 9.87 28.53 -15.60
CA THR A 175 9.15 28.80 -16.83
C THR A 175 7.84 29.53 -16.55
N GLU A 176 7.21 30.08 -17.59
CA GLU A 176 5.84 30.61 -17.50
C GLU A 176 4.85 29.53 -17.02
N GLU A 177 5.09 28.26 -17.35
CA GLU A 177 4.28 27.13 -16.85
C GLU A 177 4.23 27.08 -15.31
N LEU A 178 5.38 27.26 -14.64
CA LEU A 178 5.43 27.23 -13.18
C LEU A 178 4.87 28.50 -12.53
N LYS A 179 5.02 29.67 -13.18
CA LYS A 179 4.38 30.89 -12.69
C LYS A 179 2.87 30.73 -12.65
N MET A 180 2.28 30.26 -13.75
CA MET A 180 0.85 29.96 -13.83
C MET A 180 0.42 28.95 -12.76
N LEU A 181 1.21 27.90 -12.52
CA LEU A 181 0.93 26.93 -11.46
C LEU A 181 0.92 27.56 -10.06
N PHE A 182 1.89 28.43 -9.76
CA PHE A 182 1.95 29.12 -8.46
C PHE A 182 0.84 30.17 -8.31
N ASP A 183 0.45 30.83 -9.39
CA ASP A 183 -0.69 31.75 -9.41
C ASP A 183 -1.97 31.00 -9.06
N VAL A 184 -2.21 29.82 -9.65
CA VAL A 184 -3.37 28.97 -9.33
C VAL A 184 -3.30 28.44 -7.89
N LEU A 185 -2.14 27.95 -7.43
CA LEU A 185 -1.97 27.49 -6.04
C LEU A 185 -2.20 28.59 -5.00
N GLY A 186 -1.94 29.86 -5.36
CA GLY A 186 -2.23 31.02 -4.53
C GLY A 186 -3.72 31.35 -4.36
N GLN A 187 -4.60 30.82 -5.21
CA GLN A 187 -6.02 31.15 -5.23
C GLN A 187 -6.80 30.56 -4.05
N HIS A 188 -7.98 31.13 -3.78
CA HIS A 188 -8.92 30.68 -2.74
C HIS A 188 -9.81 29.54 -3.17
N GLU A 189 -10.12 29.49 -4.46
CA GLU A 189 -11.00 28.50 -5.04
C GLU A 189 -10.34 27.91 -6.29
N PRO A 190 -10.70 26.69 -6.69
CA PRO A 190 -10.18 26.09 -7.92
C PRO A 190 -10.55 26.92 -9.15
N SER A 191 -9.57 27.17 -10.03
CA SER A 191 -9.78 27.77 -11.35
C SER A 191 -10.48 26.80 -12.32
N GLU A 192 -10.96 27.33 -13.45
CA GLU A 192 -11.46 26.50 -14.56
C GLU A 192 -10.36 25.61 -15.15
N GLU A 193 -9.14 26.12 -15.26
CA GLU A 193 -7.95 25.35 -15.64
C GLU A 193 -7.28 24.76 -14.40
N GLN A 194 -7.61 23.50 -14.09
CA GLN A 194 -7.01 22.78 -12.95
C GLN A 194 -5.78 21.95 -13.35
N VAL A 195 -5.61 21.64 -14.64
CA VAL A 195 -4.45 20.90 -15.16
C VAL A 195 -3.47 21.84 -15.82
N ILE A 196 -2.27 21.92 -15.26
CA ILE A 196 -1.22 22.84 -15.71
C ILE A 196 -0.03 22.03 -16.21
N SER A 197 0.55 22.42 -17.35
CA SER A 197 1.75 21.78 -17.89
C SER A 197 2.92 21.92 -16.90
N THR A 198 3.68 20.85 -16.71
CA THR A 198 4.89 20.85 -15.86
C THR A 198 6.04 20.13 -16.57
N ARG A 199 6.11 20.26 -17.90
CA ARG A 199 7.08 19.54 -18.74
C ARG A 199 8.52 19.89 -18.39
N ALA A 200 8.81 21.17 -18.13
CA ALA A 200 10.15 21.59 -17.75
C ALA A 200 10.60 20.94 -16.43
N LEU A 201 9.73 20.94 -15.42
CA LEU A 201 9.99 20.32 -14.11
C LEU A 201 10.06 18.78 -14.22
N SER A 202 9.20 18.17 -15.02
CA SER A 202 9.23 16.73 -15.32
C SER A 202 10.57 16.31 -15.94
N LYS A 203 11.05 17.05 -16.95
CA LYS A 203 12.35 16.81 -17.59
C LYS A 203 13.50 16.98 -16.59
N PHE A 204 13.44 17.99 -15.73
CA PHE A 204 14.43 18.23 -14.69
C PHE A 204 14.50 17.09 -13.67
N CYS A 205 13.34 16.61 -13.19
CA CYS A 205 13.25 15.57 -12.18
C CYS A 205 13.38 14.13 -12.71
N LYS A 206 13.53 13.90 -14.02
CA LYS A 206 13.50 12.57 -14.65
C LYS A 206 14.42 11.52 -14.00
N ARG A 207 15.61 11.91 -13.54
CA ARG A 207 16.59 11.05 -12.85
C ARG A 207 16.62 11.24 -11.33
N LEU A 208 15.71 12.04 -10.78
CA LEU A 208 15.66 12.47 -9.37
C LEU A 208 14.34 12.04 -8.70
N GLY A 209 13.82 10.88 -9.08
CA GLY A 209 12.53 10.36 -8.59
C GLY A 209 11.31 10.77 -9.43
N GLY A 210 11.51 11.56 -10.49
CA GLY A 210 10.47 11.94 -11.45
C GLY A 210 9.52 13.04 -10.94
N PHE A 211 8.80 13.65 -11.88
CA PHE A 211 7.70 14.58 -11.64
C PHE A 211 6.72 14.49 -12.83
N PRO A 212 5.40 14.60 -12.63
CA PRO A 212 4.44 14.44 -13.72
C PRO A 212 4.59 15.52 -14.80
N VAL A 213 4.22 15.20 -16.04
CA VAL A 213 4.30 16.14 -17.18
C VAL A 213 3.22 17.22 -17.15
N SER A 214 2.17 17.00 -16.37
CA SER A 214 1.13 17.94 -16.02
C SER A 214 0.74 17.75 -14.56
N TYR A 215 0.29 18.81 -13.90
CA TYR A 215 -0.10 18.82 -12.51
C TYR A 215 -1.58 19.21 -12.40
N PHE A 216 -2.38 18.39 -11.72
CA PHE A 216 -3.78 18.68 -11.43
C PHE A 216 -3.87 19.26 -10.03
N VAL A 217 -4.33 20.51 -9.92
CA VAL A 217 -4.44 21.23 -8.65
C VAL A 217 -5.80 20.94 -8.02
N ARG A 218 -5.79 20.31 -6.84
CA ARG A 218 -7.01 20.05 -6.06
C ARG A 218 -7.31 21.12 -5.05
N LYS A 219 -8.57 21.20 -4.61
CA LYS A 219 -8.98 22.07 -3.50
C LYS A 219 -8.16 21.81 -2.23
N GLU A 220 -7.86 20.54 -1.93
CA GLU A 220 -7.06 20.18 -0.76
C GLU A 220 -5.62 20.69 -0.85
N GLU A 221 -5.06 20.80 -2.05
CA GLU A 221 -3.72 21.35 -2.26
C GLU A 221 -3.71 22.87 -2.16
N LEU A 222 -4.75 23.56 -2.61
CA LEU A 222 -4.91 25.02 -2.37
C LEU A 222 -4.90 25.32 -0.88
N MET A 223 -5.66 24.54 -0.10
CA MET A 223 -5.71 24.68 1.36
C MET A 223 -4.35 24.38 2.01
N LEU A 224 -3.73 23.26 1.63
CA LEU A 224 -2.44 22.87 2.16
C LEU A 224 -1.35 23.89 1.79
N TRP A 225 -1.37 24.44 0.58
CA TRP A 225 -0.42 25.45 0.10
C TRP A 225 -0.40 26.67 1.03
N ARG A 226 -1.57 27.20 1.35
CA ARG A 226 -1.73 28.35 2.26
C ARG A 226 -1.22 28.06 3.65
N LEU A 227 -1.58 26.90 4.19
CA LEU A 227 -1.17 26.47 5.52
C LEU A 227 0.34 26.32 5.63
N VAL A 228 0.94 25.60 4.67
CA VAL A 228 2.37 25.35 4.63
C VAL A 228 3.15 26.66 4.51
N LEU A 229 2.80 27.53 3.56
CA LEU A 229 3.50 28.81 3.39
C LEU A 229 3.32 29.73 4.60
N ARG A 230 2.12 29.75 5.22
CA ARG A 230 1.88 30.54 6.45
C ARG A 230 2.76 30.06 7.60
N VAL A 231 2.89 28.74 7.82
CA VAL A 231 3.73 28.21 8.89
C VAL A 231 5.22 28.41 8.58
N MET A 232 5.64 28.17 7.34
CA MET A 232 7.04 28.33 6.91
C MET A 232 7.51 29.79 6.88
N SER A 233 6.58 30.76 6.97
CA SER A 233 6.91 32.19 7.17
C SER A 233 7.37 32.49 8.60
N ASN A 234 7.03 31.63 9.57
CA ASN A 234 7.43 31.79 10.96
C ASN A 234 8.80 31.13 11.22
N LYS A 235 9.74 31.92 11.74
CA LYS A 235 11.08 31.40 12.09
C LYS A 235 10.99 30.30 13.15
N GLY A 236 11.74 29.22 12.94
CA GLY A 236 11.85 28.10 13.88
C GLY A 236 10.66 27.13 13.85
N LYS A 237 9.65 27.34 13.00
CA LYS A 237 8.58 26.38 12.79
C LYS A 237 8.97 25.35 11.72
N ARG A 238 8.61 24.09 11.96
CA ARG A 238 8.79 22.97 11.05
C ARG A 238 7.44 22.49 10.56
N VAL A 239 7.38 22.01 9.32
CA VAL A 239 6.17 21.46 8.72
C VAL A 239 6.40 20.00 8.37
N VAL A 240 5.45 19.15 8.73
CA VAL A 240 5.43 17.73 8.33
C VAL A 240 4.15 17.45 7.57
N ILE A 241 4.27 17.17 6.28
CA ILE A 241 3.17 16.76 5.42
C ILE A 241 3.01 15.24 5.53
N LEU A 242 1.92 14.84 6.17
CA LEU A 242 1.47 13.46 6.31
C LEU A 242 0.51 13.10 5.19
N GLY A 243 0.39 11.80 4.91
CA GLY A 243 -0.62 11.29 3.97
C GLY A 243 -0.19 9.98 3.35
N SER A 244 -1.12 9.27 2.73
CA SER A 244 -0.85 7.90 2.26
C SER A 244 0.02 7.84 1.00
N ALA A 245 0.53 6.67 0.66
CA ALA A 245 1.28 6.47 -0.57
C ALA A 245 0.42 6.82 -1.80
N GLY A 246 1.00 7.53 -2.76
CA GLY A 246 0.34 7.83 -4.04
C GLY A 246 -0.56 9.07 -4.07
N VAL A 247 -0.76 9.77 -2.94
CA VAL A 247 -1.64 10.96 -2.87
C VAL A 247 -1.04 12.27 -3.42
N GLY A 248 0.27 12.30 -3.72
CA GLY A 248 0.92 13.46 -4.35
C GLY A 248 1.94 14.22 -3.49
N LYS A 249 2.15 13.83 -2.21
CA LYS A 249 3.02 14.53 -1.24
C LYS A 249 4.39 14.95 -1.80
N SER A 250 5.12 14.02 -2.41
CA SER A 250 6.45 14.28 -2.99
C SER A 250 6.41 15.33 -4.09
N CYS A 251 5.36 15.35 -4.90
CA CYS A 251 5.20 16.36 -5.96
C CYS A 251 4.88 17.71 -5.33
N PHE A 252 3.97 17.74 -4.35
CA PHE A 252 3.63 18.96 -3.62
C PHE A 252 4.85 19.58 -2.90
N LEU A 253 5.66 18.77 -2.19
CA LEU A 253 6.90 19.22 -1.54
C LEU A 253 7.90 19.81 -2.54
N MET A 254 8.04 19.20 -3.73
CA MET A 254 8.88 19.76 -4.80
C MET A 254 8.36 21.12 -5.27
N LEU A 255 7.04 21.31 -5.42
CA LEU A 255 6.45 22.59 -5.80
C LEU A 255 6.71 23.67 -4.75
N VAL A 256 6.51 23.36 -3.47
CA VAL A 256 6.84 24.27 -2.36
C VAL A 256 8.33 24.63 -2.42
N SER A 257 9.22 23.63 -2.58
CA SER A 257 10.67 23.86 -2.64
C SER A 257 11.08 24.81 -3.78
N VAL A 258 10.49 24.64 -4.96
CA VAL A 258 10.76 25.49 -6.14
C VAL A 258 10.20 26.90 -5.95
N TYR A 259 9.01 27.05 -5.35
CA TYR A 259 8.43 28.34 -5.03
C TYR A 259 9.28 29.12 -4.02
N LEU A 260 9.66 28.48 -2.92
CA LEU A 260 10.53 29.08 -1.90
C LEU A 260 11.88 29.49 -2.48
N ALA A 261 12.42 28.70 -3.41
CA ALA A 261 13.67 29.03 -4.06
C ALA A 261 13.54 30.23 -5.01
N PHE A 262 12.62 30.20 -5.98
CA PHE A 262 12.66 31.15 -7.09
C PHE A 262 11.67 32.32 -6.97
N VAL A 263 10.59 32.15 -6.22
CA VAL A 263 9.62 33.23 -5.94
C VAL A 263 10.06 33.99 -4.69
N GLU A 264 10.33 33.28 -3.59
CA GLU A 264 10.81 33.90 -2.34
C GLU A 264 12.33 34.15 -2.32
N LYS A 265 13.08 33.74 -3.36
CA LYS A 265 14.53 33.93 -3.49
C LYS A 265 15.35 33.33 -2.36
N ARG A 266 14.92 32.20 -1.78
CA ARG A 266 15.61 31.53 -0.66
C ARG A 266 16.57 30.45 -1.16
N LYS A 267 17.54 30.08 -0.32
CA LYS A 267 18.35 28.87 -0.51
C LYS A 267 17.53 27.67 -0.03
N VAL A 268 17.40 26.63 -0.86
CA VAL A 268 16.60 25.44 -0.53
C VAL A 268 17.38 24.18 -0.89
N LEU A 269 17.53 23.26 0.07
CA LEU A 269 18.14 21.96 -0.10
C LEU A 269 17.05 20.89 -0.02
N VAL A 270 16.77 20.22 -1.14
CA VAL A 270 15.85 19.08 -1.20
C VAL A 270 16.62 17.78 -1.14
N ILE A 271 16.23 16.90 -0.23
CA ILE A 271 16.73 15.53 -0.08
C ILE A 271 15.58 14.59 -0.37
N ARG A 272 15.75 13.68 -1.33
CA ARG A 272 14.68 12.82 -1.83
C ARG A 272 15.13 11.37 -1.98
N ARG A 273 14.41 10.44 -1.34
CA ARG A 273 14.66 8.99 -1.48
C ARG A 273 14.27 8.51 -2.88
N LEU A 274 15.15 7.73 -3.53
CA LEU A 274 14.90 7.14 -4.84
C LEU A 274 14.41 5.70 -4.70
N LYS A 275 13.28 5.37 -5.35
CA LYS A 275 12.60 4.08 -5.21
C LYS A 275 13.32 2.85 -5.78
N LYS A 276 14.34 3.03 -6.62
CA LYS A 276 14.93 1.92 -7.40
C LYS A 276 16.09 1.21 -6.70
N ILE A 277 16.64 1.82 -5.65
CA ILE A 277 17.79 1.34 -4.91
C ILE A 277 17.48 1.71 -3.46
N ALA A 278 17.31 0.73 -2.57
CA ALA A 278 17.18 1.01 -1.16
C ALA A 278 18.38 1.90 -0.77
N GLU A 279 18.09 3.06 -0.16
CA GLU A 279 19.06 4.07 0.32
C GLU A 279 19.69 5.07 -0.68
N ALA A 280 19.47 4.94 -1.99
CA ALA A 280 19.95 5.97 -2.92
C ALA A 280 19.13 7.27 -2.80
N SER A 281 19.80 8.38 -2.47
CA SER A 281 19.15 9.69 -2.36
C SER A 281 19.51 10.61 -3.52
N ALA A 282 18.53 11.40 -3.98
CA ALA A 282 18.78 12.58 -4.77
C ALA A 282 18.84 13.81 -3.88
N VAL A 283 19.82 14.67 -4.14
CA VAL A 283 19.93 15.99 -3.53
C VAL A 283 19.81 17.04 -4.61
N ILE A 284 19.00 18.06 -4.33
CA ILE A 284 18.82 19.22 -5.19
C ILE A 284 18.99 20.46 -4.33
N PHE A 285 20.02 21.24 -4.61
CA PHE A 285 20.22 22.54 -3.99
C PHE A 285 19.81 23.64 -4.97
N PHE A 286 18.82 24.43 -4.57
CA PHE A 286 18.41 25.63 -5.27
C PHE A 286 19.00 26.85 -4.59
N ASN A 287 19.71 27.68 -5.36
CA ASN A 287 20.12 28.99 -4.94
C ASN A 287 19.23 30.03 -5.63
N GLY A 288 18.18 30.44 -4.92
CA GLY A 288 17.18 31.40 -5.38
C GLY A 288 17.75 32.76 -5.74
N GLU A 289 18.73 33.25 -4.98
CA GLU A 289 19.38 34.55 -5.19
C GLU A 289 20.09 34.59 -6.54
N ASN A 290 20.84 33.53 -6.85
CA ASN A 290 21.64 33.43 -8.07
C ASN A 290 20.89 32.74 -9.22
N LYS A 291 19.67 32.25 -8.99
CA LYS A 291 18.87 31.45 -9.93
C LYS A 291 19.62 30.22 -10.48
N THR A 292 20.44 29.60 -9.64
CA THR A 292 21.22 28.40 -10.00
C THR A 292 20.73 27.17 -9.23
N CYS A 293 21.08 25.98 -9.72
CA CYS A 293 20.94 24.76 -8.94
C CYS A 293 22.18 23.87 -9.04
N ILE A 294 22.33 23.03 -8.02
CA ILE A 294 23.22 21.89 -8.02
C ILE A 294 22.36 20.67 -7.77
N ARG A 295 22.54 19.59 -8.53
CA ARG A 295 21.77 18.35 -8.35
C ARG A 295 22.66 17.14 -8.49
N LYS A 296 22.42 16.14 -7.65
CA LYS A 296 23.12 14.85 -7.71
C LYS A 296 22.21 13.74 -7.23
N ALA A 297 22.29 12.58 -7.89
CA ALA A 297 21.59 11.38 -7.51
C ALA A 297 22.56 10.38 -6.86
N ASN A 298 22.00 9.36 -6.21
CA ASN A 298 22.72 8.23 -5.61
C ASN A 298 23.78 8.68 -4.59
N LEU A 299 23.40 9.61 -3.71
CA LEU A 299 24.21 10.01 -2.56
C LEU A 299 23.88 9.14 -1.35
N SER A 300 24.92 8.75 -0.59
CA SER A 300 24.79 8.07 0.70
C SER A 300 24.40 9.04 1.82
N ALA A 301 23.82 8.53 2.89
CA ALA A 301 23.41 9.33 4.05
C ALA A 301 24.59 10.15 4.64
N ALA A 302 25.77 9.54 4.79
CA ALA A 302 26.97 10.21 5.31
C ALA A 302 27.43 11.42 4.44
N LYS A 303 27.23 11.34 3.12
CA LYS A 303 27.55 12.45 2.23
C LYS A 303 26.52 13.57 2.30
N ILE A 304 25.27 13.24 2.64
CA ILE A 304 24.19 14.20 2.79
C ILE A 304 24.31 14.94 4.11
N SER A 305 24.65 14.25 5.19
CA SER A 305 24.83 14.84 6.52
C SER A 305 25.98 15.85 6.60
N SER A 306 26.98 15.73 5.71
CA SER A 306 28.12 16.67 5.61
C SER A 306 27.90 17.86 4.67
N LEU A 307 26.81 17.90 3.89
CA LEU A 307 26.48 19.05 3.02
C LEU A 307 26.34 20.39 3.75
N PRO A 308 25.68 20.47 4.93
CA PRO A 308 25.43 21.73 5.63
C PRO A 308 26.70 22.42 6.14
N ASP A 309 27.76 21.64 6.40
CA ASP A 309 29.07 22.15 6.85
C ASP A 309 29.77 22.95 5.75
N ASN A 310 29.39 22.72 4.49
CA ASN A 310 29.88 23.52 3.38
C ASN A 310 29.16 24.89 3.36
N LYS A 311 29.95 25.97 3.36
CA LYS A 311 29.50 27.37 3.33
C LYS A 311 28.48 27.66 2.22
N ASP A 312 28.53 26.92 1.11
CA ASP A 312 27.60 27.10 0.00
C ASP A 312 26.14 26.77 0.38
N PHE A 313 25.94 25.86 1.34
CA PHE A 313 24.63 25.39 1.81
C PHE A 313 24.17 26.06 3.11
N GLN A 314 25.00 26.91 3.72
CA GLN A 314 24.64 27.62 4.94
C GLN A 314 23.40 28.51 4.73
N GLY A 315 22.46 28.41 5.67
CA GLY A 315 21.18 29.12 5.64
C GLY A 315 20.15 28.54 4.68
N ALA A 316 20.42 27.38 4.07
CA ALA A 316 19.45 26.70 3.22
C ALA A 316 18.32 26.08 4.06
N LEU A 317 17.09 26.20 3.54
CA LEU A 317 15.95 25.47 4.05
C LEU A 317 15.98 24.03 3.57
N ILE A 318 15.88 23.09 4.48
CA ILE A 318 16.00 21.67 4.21
C ILE A 318 14.61 21.07 4.07
N CYS A 319 14.35 20.51 2.89
CA CYS A 319 13.13 19.83 2.52
C CYS A 319 13.42 18.35 2.30
N VAL A 320 12.72 17.45 2.99
CA VAL A 320 13.00 16.01 2.97
C VAL A 320 11.79 15.23 2.45
N ASP A 321 11.99 14.36 1.46
CA ASP A 321 10.97 13.54 0.82
C ASP A 321 11.32 12.05 0.87
N GLY A 322 10.37 11.23 1.33
CA GLY A 322 10.46 9.77 1.31
C GLY A 322 11.15 9.13 2.51
N TYR A 323 11.35 9.88 3.60
CA TYR A 323 11.87 9.41 4.88
C TYR A 323 10.81 9.56 5.98
N SER A 324 10.82 8.67 6.98
CA SER A 324 10.13 8.92 8.26
C SER A 324 10.86 10.00 9.06
N ARG A 325 10.24 10.53 10.14
CA ARG A 325 10.92 11.49 11.01
C ARG A 325 12.10 10.83 11.68
N HIS A 326 11.90 9.61 12.19
CA HIS A 326 12.97 8.83 12.81
C HIS A 326 14.13 8.59 11.85
N GLU A 327 13.85 8.20 10.61
CA GLU A 327 14.89 8.03 9.58
C GLU A 327 15.59 9.36 9.28
N ALA A 328 14.84 10.45 9.13
CA ALA A 328 15.44 11.75 8.86
C ALA A 328 16.36 12.21 10.00
N ASP A 329 15.91 12.08 11.25
CA ASP A 329 16.68 12.44 12.45
C ASP A 329 17.91 11.53 12.60
N HIS A 330 17.78 10.23 12.31
CA HIS A 330 18.87 9.25 12.41
C HIS A 330 19.92 9.41 11.31
N HIS A 331 19.50 9.49 10.04
CA HIS A 331 20.41 9.54 8.89
C HIS A 331 21.05 10.92 8.67
N PHE A 332 20.36 11.99 9.06
CA PHE A 332 20.80 13.37 8.81
C PHE A 332 21.22 14.11 10.09
N GLY A 333 21.04 13.51 11.27
CA GLY A 333 21.53 14.03 12.56
C GLY A 333 20.92 15.37 12.96
N LEU A 334 21.77 16.35 13.30
CA LEU A 334 21.40 17.74 13.70
C LEU A 334 20.76 18.59 12.57
N LEU A 335 20.49 17.99 11.40
CA LEU A 335 19.81 18.66 10.31
C LEU A 335 18.34 18.90 10.64
N SER A 336 18.07 20.05 11.24
CA SER A 336 16.71 20.55 11.46
C SER A 336 16.04 20.82 10.12
N PHE A 337 15.31 19.83 9.60
CA PHE A 337 14.47 20.02 8.42
C PHE A 337 13.40 21.08 8.70
N GLN A 338 13.04 21.85 7.67
CA GLN A 338 11.93 22.80 7.75
C GLN A 338 10.65 22.24 7.13
N LEU A 339 10.78 21.32 6.17
CA LEU A 339 9.65 20.65 5.53
C LEU A 339 9.97 19.16 5.34
N LEU A 340 9.13 18.29 5.86
CA LEU A 340 9.23 16.84 5.67
C LEU A 340 7.93 16.34 5.01
N SER A 341 8.03 15.44 4.04
CA SER A 341 6.86 14.69 3.58
C SER A 341 7.04 13.19 3.80
N THR A 342 6.09 12.58 4.52
CA THR A 342 6.18 11.19 4.95
C THR A 342 4.84 10.48 4.96
N SER A 343 4.86 9.15 4.82
CA SER A 343 3.68 8.29 4.95
C SER A 343 3.43 7.79 6.36
N GLU A 344 4.43 7.87 7.24
CA GLU A 344 4.36 7.33 8.60
C GLU A 344 3.89 8.39 9.59
N LYS A 345 3.08 7.96 10.55
CA LYS A 345 2.79 8.74 11.75
C LYS A 345 3.74 8.27 12.84
N ASP A 346 4.86 8.96 13.00
CA ASP A 346 5.67 8.82 14.22
C ASP A 346 4.82 9.22 15.44
N LYS A 347 5.12 8.67 16.63
CA LYS A 347 4.45 9.09 17.87
C LYS A 347 4.50 10.62 17.97
N MET A 348 3.32 11.25 18.11
CA MET A 348 3.18 12.69 18.27
C MET A 348 4.16 13.19 19.33
N THR A 349 5.25 13.82 18.90
CA THR A 349 6.14 14.52 19.81
C THR A 349 5.42 15.80 20.23
N SER A 350 5.33 16.06 21.53
CA SER A 350 4.77 17.29 22.11
C SER A 350 5.62 18.54 21.84
N ASP A 351 6.28 18.60 20.69
CA ASP A 351 7.14 19.69 20.29
C ASP A 351 6.32 20.75 19.55
N ASP A 352 6.02 21.83 20.26
CA ASP A 352 5.28 23.00 19.76
C ASP A 352 5.92 23.65 18.52
N SER A 353 7.15 23.32 18.16
CA SER A 353 7.82 23.82 16.95
C SER A 353 7.36 23.14 15.66
N THR A 354 6.78 21.93 15.73
CA THR A 354 6.42 21.13 14.56
C THR A 354 4.92 21.17 14.28
N CYS A 355 4.54 21.59 13.09
CA CYS A 355 3.16 21.58 12.61
C CYS A 355 2.96 20.42 11.65
N GLU A 356 2.16 19.44 12.05
CA GLU A 356 1.76 18.32 11.21
C GLU A 356 0.54 18.70 10.38
N MET A 357 0.56 18.40 9.08
CA MET A 357 -0.50 18.71 8.14
C MET A 357 -0.82 17.50 7.26
N MET A 358 -2.10 17.20 7.06
CA MET A 358 -2.54 16.05 6.27
C MET A 358 -2.79 16.41 4.81
N LEU A 359 -2.15 15.72 3.87
CA LEU A 359 -2.57 15.67 2.47
C LEU A 359 -3.49 14.45 2.26
N PRO A 360 -4.81 14.64 2.12
CA PRO A 360 -5.77 13.53 2.03
C PRO A 360 -5.73 12.82 0.68
N GLY A 361 -6.31 11.61 0.66
CA GLY A 361 -6.55 10.83 -0.54
C GLY A 361 -7.36 11.56 -1.62
N TRP A 362 -7.27 11.06 -2.84
CA TRP A 362 -8.02 11.58 -3.99
C TRP A 362 -9.49 11.20 -3.91
N ARG A 363 -10.37 12.18 -4.17
CA ARG A 363 -11.83 11.95 -4.24
C ARG A 363 -12.23 11.57 -5.66
N TYR A 364 -13.38 10.93 -5.79
CA TYR A 364 -13.92 10.51 -7.09
C TYR A 364 -14.02 11.67 -8.08
N ASP A 365 -14.61 12.81 -7.65
CA ASP A 365 -14.83 13.96 -8.53
C ASP A 365 -13.52 14.55 -9.07
N ASP A 366 -12.46 14.59 -8.25
CA ASP A 366 -11.13 15.05 -8.67
C ASP A 366 -10.51 14.08 -9.69
N LEU A 367 -10.64 12.77 -9.47
CA LEU A 367 -10.11 11.75 -10.37
C LEU A 367 -10.86 11.71 -11.70
N LEU A 368 -12.18 11.96 -11.67
CA LEU A 368 -12.99 12.11 -12.87
C LEU A 368 -12.54 13.30 -13.69
N GLN A 369 -12.39 14.47 -13.07
CA GLN A 369 -11.91 15.67 -13.74
C GLN A 369 -10.47 15.50 -14.27
N TYR A 370 -9.59 14.87 -13.49
CA TYR A 370 -8.24 14.52 -13.91
C TYR A 370 -8.25 13.64 -15.16
N ALA A 371 -9.03 12.55 -15.14
CA ALA A 371 -9.12 11.61 -16.24
C ALA A 371 -9.72 12.28 -17.49
N GLN A 372 -10.77 13.09 -17.35
CA GLN A 372 -11.37 13.84 -18.46
C GLN A 372 -10.37 14.82 -19.08
N SER A 373 -9.60 15.52 -18.25
CA SER A 373 -8.60 16.50 -18.68
C SER A 373 -7.33 15.86 -19.29
N THR A 374 -7.11 14.57 -19.06
CA THR A 374 -5.92 13.84 -19.52
C THR A 374 -6.24 12.55 -20.28
N LEU A 375 -7.43 12.47 -20.88
CA LEU A 375 -8.08 11.25 -21.32
C LEU A 375 -7.19 10.32 -22.15
N ASP A 376 -6.58 10.82 -23.22
CA ASP A 376 -5.76 10.00 -24.12
C ASP A 376 -4.52 9.43 -23.42
N ALA A 377 -3.84 10.27 -22.63
CA ALA A 377 -2.66 9.86 -21.88
C ALA A 377 -3.03 8.88 -20.77
N TRP A 378 -4.11 9.17 -20.04
CA TRP A 378 -4.60 8.33 -18.95
C TRP A 378 -5.01 6.95 -19.47
N LYS A 379 -5.86 6.87 -20.50
CA LYS A 379 -6.27 5.60 -21.14
C LYS A 379 -5.08 4.78 -21.60
N LYS A 380 -4.08 5.41 -22.20
CA LYS A 380 -2.86 4.72 -22.64
C LYS A 380 -2.04 4.17 -21.47
N THR A 381 -1.92 4.93 -20.38
CA THR A 381 -1.18 4.46 -19.19
C THR A 381 -1.88 3.34 -18.43
N THR A 382 -3.21 3.33 -18.44
CA THR A 382 -4.03 2.31 -17.77
C THR A 382 -4.31 1.10 -18.67
N GLY A 383 -4.05 1.19 -19.98
CA GLY A 383 -4.38 0.16 -20.97
C GLY A 383 -5.87 0.11 -21.33
N LEU A 384 -6.63 1.16 -20.99
CA LEU A 384 -8.06 1.29 -21.26
C LEU A 384 -8.36 1.87 -22.65
N ASP A 385 -7.34 2.17 -23.43
CA ASP A 385 -7.46 2.58 -24.84
C ASP A 385 -8.01 1.44 -25.73
N GLN A 386 -7.89 0.20 -25.27
CA GLN A 386 -8.39 -0.99 -25.95
C GLN A 386 -9.85 -1.35 -25.58
N GLU A 387 -10.40 -0.76 -24.52
CA GLU A 387 -11.78 -0.99 -24.09
C GLU A 387 -12.74 -0.19 -24.98
N LYS A 388 -13.49 -0.89 -25.84
CA LYS A 388 -14.51 -0.26 -26.69
C LYS A 388 -15.76 0.09 -25.86
N GLN A 389 -16.34 1.25 -26.14
CA GLN A 389 -17.72 1.66 -25.80
C GLN A 389 -18.08 2.06 -24.36
N ASN A 390 -17.14 2.18 -23.43
CA ASN A 390 -17.47 2.67 -22.07
C ASN A 390 -17.38 4.19 -21.97
N ASP A 391 -18.37 4.81 -21.33
CA ASP A 391 -18.30 6.22 -20.94
C ASP A 391 -17.09 6.46 -20.02
N THR A 392 -16.51 7.66 -20.08
CA THR A 392 -15.35 8.02 -19.26
C THR A 392 -15.70 7.92 -17.77
N ALA A 393 -16.91 8.30 -17.37
CA ALA A 393 -17.34 8.20 -15.98
C ALA A 393 -17.38 6.75 -15.47
N ASP A 394 -17.81 5.82 -16.31
CA ASP A 394 -17.83 4.38 -15.99
C ASP A 394 -16.41 3.83 -15.87
N LEU A 395 -15.52 4.15 -16.82
CA LEU A 395 -14.11 3.75 -16.76
C LEU A 395 -13.41 4.26 -15.50
N VAL A 396 -13.69 5.51 -15.11
CA VAL A 396 -13.15 6.13 -13.89
C VAL A 396 -13.72 5.47 -12.64
N LYS A 397 -15.03 5.19 -12.61
CA LYS A 397 -15.69 4.52 -11.49
C LYS A 397 -15.09 3.13 -11.26
N ASP A 398 -14.92 2.34 -12.32
CA ASP A 398 -14.29 1.03 -12.24
C ASP A 398 -12.82 1.14 -11.81
N GLN A 399 -12.07 2.08 -12.37
CA GLN A 399 -10.68 2.29 -11.98
C GLN A 399 -10.55 2.70 -10.51
N TYR A 400 -11.43 3.59 -10.04
CA TYR A 400 -11.46 4.08 -8.65
C TYR A 400 -11.85 2.98 -7.66
N PHE A 401 -12.71 2.05 -8.06
CA PHE A 401 -13.05 0.88 -7.26
C PHE A 401 -11.82 0.04 -6.88
N TYR A 402 -10.85 -0.12 -7.79
CA TYR A 402 -9.58 -0.77 -7.49
C TYR A 402 -8.60 0.18 -6.80
N SER A 403 -8.39 1.36 -7.38
CA SER A 403 -7.30 2.23 -7.00
C SER A 403 -7.52 2.96 -5.69
N GLY A 404 -8.78 3.17 -5.27
CA GLY A 404 -9.20 4.16 -4.29
C GLY A 404 -8.56 5.53 -4.52
N GLY A 405 -8.31 6.29 -3.46
CA GLY A 405 -7.74 7.65 -3.50
C GLY A 405 -6.24 7.76 -3.76
N SER A 406 -5.62 6.76 -4.38
CA SER A 406 -4.22 6.81 -4.82
C SER A 406 -4.16 7.15 -6.31
N LEU A 407 -3.76 8.39 -6.65
CA LEU A 407 -3.53 8.77 -8.04
C LEU A 407 -2.48 7.85 -8.71
N ARG A 408 -1.44 7.47 -7.95
CA ARG A 408 -0.42 6.54 -8.43
C ARG A 408 -1.01 5.20 -8.87
N SER A 409 -1.95 4.65 -8.11
CA SER A 409 -2.62 3.39 -8.46
C SER A 409 -3.62 3.63 -9.59
N PHE A 410 -4.36 4.74 -9.54
CA PHE A 410 -5.34 5.14 -10.55
C PHE A 410 -4.74 5.26 -11.97
N CYS A 411 -3.46 5.61 -12.08
CA CYS A 411 -2.72 5.67 -13.35
C CYS A 411 -2.04 4.34 -13.76
N ARG A 412 -2.30 3.21 -13.09
CA ARG A 412 -1.75 1.89 -13.42
C ARG A 412 -2.78 1.02 -14.15
N SER A 413 -2.29 -0.04 -14.80
CA SER A 413 -3.17 -1.04 -15.39
C SER A 413 -4.01 -1.76 -14.33
N ARG A 414 -5.26 -2.09 -14.66
CA ARG A 414 -6.17 -2.83 -13.75
C ARG A 414 -5.61 -4.20 -13.38
N LYS A 415 -4.96 -4.88 -14.33
CA LYS A 415 -4.34 -6.19 -14.11
C LYS A 415 -3.25 -6.13 -13.05
N ASP A 416 -2.36 -5.14 -13.13
CA ASP A 416 -1.26 -5.02 -12.16
C ASP A 416 -1.79 -4.66 -10.78
N MET A 417 -2.79 -3.77 -10.70
CA MET A 417 -3.43 -3.44 -9.44
C MET A 417 -4.12 -4.65 -8.82
N LYS A 418 -4.90 -5.41 -9.61
CA LYS A 418 -5.62 -6.59 -9.13
C LYS A 418 -4.65 -7.61 -8.55
N ASN A 419 -3.59 -7.95 -9.28
CA ASN A 419 -2.57 -8.91 -8.82
C ASN A 419 -1.92 -8.47 -7.49
N GLU A 420 -1.62 -7.18 -7.35
CA GLU A 420 -1.05 -6.62 -6.12
C GLU A 420 -2.05 -6.69 -4.96
N LEU A 421 -3.31 -6.31 -5.20
CA LEU A 421 -4.37 -6.34 -4.19
C LEU A 421 -4.71 -7.78 -3.76
N ASP A 422 -4.74 -8.73 -4.69
CA ASP A 422 -4.97 -10.16 -4.43
C ASP A 422 -3.90 -10.71 -3.48
N GLY A 423 -2.61 -10.50 -3.81
CA GLY A 423 -1.52 -10.95 -2.95
C GLY A 423 -1.59 -10.37 -1.53
N MET A 424 -2.01 -9.11 -1.41
CA MET A 424 -2.21 -8.50 -0.09
C MET A 424 -3.45 -9.04 0.64
N CYS A 425 -4.56 -9.28 -0.05
CA CYS A 425 -5.77 -9.89 0.52
C CYS A 425 -5.54 -11.34 0.95
N ASP A 426 -4.65 -12.08 0.29
CA ASP A 426 -4.32 -13.45 0.68
C ASP A 426 -3.53 -13.51 1.99
N ILE A 427 -2.62 -12.55 2.21
CA ILE A 427 -1.87 -12.42 3.48
C ILE A 427 -2.85 -12.20 4.63
N VAL A 428 -3.76 -11.25 4.46
CA VAL A 428 -4.86 -10.98 5.39
C VAL A 428 -5.63 -12.25 5.72
N LYS A 429 -6.13 -12.95 4.69
CA LYS A 429 -7.03 -14.09 4.84
C LYS A 429 -6.35 -15.19 5.66
N LYS A 430 -5.06 -15.43 5.41
CA LYS A 430 -4.24 -16.40 6.15
C LYS A 430 -4.00 -16.02 7.60
N MET A 431 -3.86 -14.74 7.90
CA MET A 431 -3.55 -14.27 9.25
C MET A 431 -4.79 -14.17 10.15
N HIS A 432 -6.01 -14.39 9.61
CA HIS A 432 -7.28 -14.26 10.35
C HIS A 432 -7.35 -12.96 11.17
N ILE A 433 -6.79 -11.86 10.65
CA ILE A 433 -6.71 -10.61 11.40
C ILE A 433 -8.11 -10.05 11.56
N VAL A 434 -8.61 -10.10 12.80
CA VAL A 434 -9.93 -9.61 13.19
C VAL A 434 -9.90 -8.10 13.48
N ASP A 435 -8.73 -7.58 13.89
CA ASP A 435 -8.61 -6.17 14.30
C ASP A 435 -7.53 -5.41 13.53
N TRP A 436 -7.98 -4.71 12.49
CA TRP A 436 -7.17 -4.00 11.51
C TRP A 436 -6.48 -2.75 12.03
N GLU A 437 -6.94 -2.23 13.16
CA GLU A 437 -6.36 -1.05 13.80
C GLU A 437 -5.19 -1.42 14.71
N ASP A 438 -5.13 -2.66 15.21
CA ASP A 438 -4.10 -3.16 16.12
C ASP A 438 -2.95 -3.88 15.40
N VAL A 439 -3.05 -4.04 14.08
CA VAL A 439 -1.93 -4.51 13.27
C VAL A 439 -0.88 -3.42 13.25
N ASP A 440 0.24 -3.68 13.92
CA ASP A 440 1.44 -2.87 13.83
C ASP A 440 1.79 -2.61 12.35
N PRO A 441 1.78 -1.34 11.89
CA PRO A 441 2.16 -0.99 10.52
C PRO A 441 3.53 -1.56 10.12
N GLN A 442 4.44 -1.78 11.09
CA GLN A 442 5.75 -2.38 10.85
C GLN A 442 5.70 -3.89 10.58
N ARG A 443 4.69 -4.61 11.10
CA ARG A 443 4.55 -6.06 10.86
C ARG A 443 4.11 -6.36 9.44
N ILE A 444 3.39 -5.45 8.78
CA ILE A 444 2.92 -5.65 7.41
C ILE A 444 2.83 -4.29 6.67
N ALA A 445 3.97 -3.83 6.14
CA ALA A 445 4.08 -2.61 5.32
C ALA A 445 3.07 -2.53 4.14
N SER A 446 2.48 -3.67 3.75
CA SER A 446 1.44 -3.77 2.72
C SER A 446 0.10 -3.15 3.13
N PHE A 447 -0.22 -3.02 4.44
CA PHE A 447 -1.51 -2.49 4.89
C PHE A 447 -1.68 -0.99 4.66
N ASP A 448 -0.60 -0.24 4.72
CA ASP A 448 -0.60 1.19 4.43
C ASP A 448 -0.86 1.48 2.94
N GLN A 449 -0.83 0.45 2.09
CA GLN A 449 -1.21 0.54 0.68
C GLN A 449 -2.72 0.37 0.47
N MET A 450 -3.41 -0.34 1.39
CA MET A 450 -4.87 -0.54 1.37
C MET A 450 -5.66 0.58 2.05
N ARG A 451 -5.03 1.33 2.97
CA ARG A 451 -5.67 2.41 3.73
C ARG A 451 -5.22 3.78 3.25
N ARG A 452 -6.16 4.73 3.15
CA ARG A 452 -5.85 6.15 2.97
C ARG A 452 -6.40 7.03 4.07
N TRP A 453 -5.63 8.08 4.35
CA TRP A 453 -6.05 9.16 5.23
C TRP A 453 -6.90 10.18 4.47
N TYR A 454 -7.99 10.60 5.10
CA TYR A 454 -8.91 11.59 4.60
C TYR A 454 -9.21 12.66 5.65
N VAL A 455 -9.61 13.84 5.16
CA VAL A 455 -10.29 14.88 5.92
C VAL A 455 -11.73 14.94 5.43
N VAL A 456 -12.68 15.11 6.35
CA VAL A 456 -14.12 15.01 6.04
C VAL A 456 -14.57 16.16 5.13
N ASP A 457 -14.26 17.41 5.50
CA ASP A 457 -14.53 18.61 4.71
C ASP A 457 -13.21 19.21 4.20
N PRO A 458 -12.94 19.18 2.88
CA PRO A 458 -11.70 19.74 2.34
C PRO A 458 -11.63 21.27 2.45
N SER A 459 -12.70 21.95 2.83
CA SER A 459 -12.80 23.41 2.95
C SER A 459 -12.40 23.94 4.33
N ASP A 460 -12.39 23.08 5.36
CA ASP A 460 -12.10 23.50 6.73
C ASP A 460 -10.62 23.33 7.05
N GLU A 461 -9.93 24.46 7.17
CA GLU A 461 -8.50 24.55 7.49
C GLU A 461 -8.12 23.75 8.76
N LYS A 462 -8.98 23.75 9.78
CA LYS A 462 -8.67 23.09 11.07
C LYS A 462 -8.49 21.59 10.92
N LEU A 463 -9.21 20.98 9.98
CA LEU A 463 -9.19 19.53 9.75
C LEU A 463 -7.86 19.05 9.17
N TYR A 464 -7.05 19.94 8.59
CA TYR A 464 -5.74 19.59 8.06
C TYR A 464 -4.66 19.52 9.14
N CYS A 465 -4.82 20.24 10.25
CA CYS A 465 -3.79 20.37 11.29
C CYS A 465 -4.09 19.56 12.56
N LEU A 466 -5.35 19.17 12.79
CA LEU A 466 -5.76 18.48 14.01
C LEU A 466 -5.92 16.97 13.75
N SER A 467 -5.03 16.18 14.33
CA SER A 467 -4.95 14.73 14.11
C SER A 467 -6.22 13.96 14.48
N SER A 468 -7.03 14.49 15.41
CA SER A 468 -8.33 13.95 15.81
C SER A 468 -9.38 13.93 14.69
N TYR A 469 -9.20 14.74 13.65
CA TYR A 469 -10.11 14.82 12.51
C TYR A 469 -9.67 13.99 11.30
N TRP A 470 -8.47 13.40 11.34
CA TRP A 470 -7.98 12.57 10.25
C TRP A 470 -8.58 11.17 10.36
N LYS A 471 -9.18 10.69 9.28
CA LYS A 471 -9.80 9.36 9.22
C LYS A 471 -8.99 8.46 8.30
N ALA A 472 -8.48 7.35 8.85
CA ALA A 472 -7.95 6.26 8.03
C ALA A 472 -9.13 5.45 7.50
N GLN A 473 -9.18 5.23 6.20
CA GLN A 473 -10.22 4.46 5.54
C GLN A 473 -9.58 3.45 4.60
N MET A 474 -10.04 2.21 4.63
CA MET A 474 -9.91 1.36 3.46
C MET A 474 -10.78 1.98 2.38
N ASP A 475 -10.28 2.14 1.17
CA ASP A 475 -10.99 2.94 0.15
C ASP A 475 -10.97 2.33 -1.25
N SER A 476 -10.40 1.12 -1.37
CA SER A 476 -10.60 0.23 -2.50
C SER A 476 -11.83 -0.64 -2.24
N GLY A 477 -12.83 -0.53 -3.12
CA GLY A 477 -14.02 -1.39 -3.06
C GLY A 477 -13.67 -2.85 -3.31
N TYR A 478 -12.68 -3.11 -4.17
CA TYR A 478 -12.19 -4.47 -4.43
C TYR A 478 -11.66 -5.14 -3.17
N VAL A 479 -10.84 -4.43 -2.39
CA VAL A 479 -10.32 -4.94 -1.11
C VAL A 479 -11.47 -5.20 -0.13
N PHE A 480 -12.43 -4.27 -0.04
CA PHE A 480 -13.62 -4.48 0.80
C PHE A 480 -14.42 -5.71 0.42
N ASP A 481 -14.56 -6.03 -0.87
CA ASP A 481 -15.25 -7.23 -1.32
C ASP A 481 -14.51 -8.51 -0.91
N GLN A 482 -13.17 -8.49 -0.93
CA GLN A 482 -12.34 -9.65 -0.61
C GLN A 482 -12.22 -9.93 0.89
N ILE A 483 -12.09 -8.88 1.70
CA ILE A 483 -11.70 -9.00 3.11
C ILE A 483 -12.59 -8.24 4.09
N GLY A 484 -13.62 -7.54 3.60
CA GLY A 484 -14.53 -6.76 4.43
C GLY A 484 -15.26 -7.58 5.48
N ARG A 485 -15.50 -8.88 5.23
CA ARG A 485 -16.12 -9.82 6.19
C ARG A 485 -15.32 -10.03 7.48
N PHE A 486 -14.03 -9.69 7.49
CA PHE A 486 -13.17 -9.78 8.67
C PHE A 486 -13.14 -8.48 9.49
N ILE A 487 -13.75 -7.41 8.99
CA ILE A 487 -13.86 -6.15 9.71
C ILE A 487 -14.87 -6.30 10.84
N ALA A 488 -14.52 -5.80 12.02
CA ALA A 488 -15.43 -5.72 13.15
C ALA A 488 -16.65 -4.86 12.79
N TRP A 489 -17.83 -5.41 13.02
CA TRP A 489 -19.12 -4.78 12.70
C TRP A 489 -19.31 -3.39 13.31
N GLU A 490 -18.77 -3.19 14.52
CA GLU A 490 -18.79 -1.90 15.21
C GLU A 490 -18.17 -0.80 14.34
N LYS A 491 -17.18 -1.17 13.50
CA LYS A 491 -16.47 -0.28 12.59
C LYS A 491 -17.17 -0.14 11.24
N ASP A 492 -17.90 -1.16 10.77
CA ASP A 492 -18.57 -1.12 9.45
C ASP A 492 -19.53 0.06 9.31
N LEU A 493 -20.21 0.44 10.39
CA LEU A 493 -21.13 1.59 10.36
C LEU A 493 -20.39 2.91 10.15
N ASP A 494 -19.21 3.07 10.75
CA ASP A 494 -18.39 4.27 10.59
C ASP A 494 -17.75 4.33 9.20
N TYR A 495 -17.30 3.18 8.67
CA TYR A 495 -16.88 3.07 7.26
C TYR A 495 -18.03 3.41 6.30
N TYR A 496 -19.24 2.90 6.56
CA TYR A 496 -20.42 3.19 5.74
C TYR A 496 -20.78 4.67 5.77
N ARG A 497 -20.81 5.29 6.97
CA ARG A 497 -21.09 6.73 7.12
C ARG A 497 -20.10 7.57 6.34
N PHE A 498 -18.81 7.27 6.47
CA PHE A 498 -17.77 7.98 5.74
C PHE A 498 -17.94 7.80 4.22
N ALA A 499 -18.14 6.56 3.76
CA ALA A 499 -18.30 6.25 2.34
C ALA A 499 -19.51 6.96 1.72
N GLN A 500 -20.64 6.99 2.44
CA GLN A 500 -21.85 7.69 2.03
C GLN A 500 -21.64 9.21 1.95
N GLN A 501 -21.01 9.80 2.98
CA GLN A 501 -20.75 11.25 3.04
C GLN A 501 -19.78 11.71 1.94
N THR A 502 -18.78 10.90 1.63
CA THR A 502 -17.71 11.25 0.69
C THR A 502 -17.91 10.68 -0.71
N ARG A 503 -18.98 9.90 -0.93
CA ARG A 503 -19.23 9.11 -2.16
C ARG A 503 -18.02 8.27 -2.56
N ALA A 504 -17.42 7.60 -1.59
CA ALA A 504 -16.21 6.82 -1.81
C ALA A 504 -16.47 5.60 -2.71
N GLY A 505 -15.44 5.14 -3.42
CA GLY A 505 -15.53 4.08 -4.43
C GLY A 505 -15.93 2.72 -3.86
N TYR A 506 -15.80 2.54 -2.54
CA TYR A 506 -16.18 1.34 -1.82
C TYR A 506 -17.59 1.41 -1.21
N TRP A 507 -18.36 2.48 -1.43
CA TRP A 507 -19.68 2.65 -0.81
C TRP A 507 -20.63 1.48 -1.08
N GLY A 508 -20.64 0.96 -2.30
CA GLY A 508 -21.41 -0.24 -2.66
C GLY A 508 -20.94 -1.49 -1.89
N SER A 509 -19.63 -1.72 -1.85
CA SER A 509 -19.01 -2.84 -1.14
C SER A 509 -19.29 -2.82 0.36
N ILE A 510 -19.09 -1.70 1.05
CA ILE A 510 -19.38 -1.61 2.49
C ILE A 510 -20.87 -1.75 2.78
N TYR A 511 -21.75 -1.24 1.91
CA TYR A 511 -23.18 -1.45 2.05
C TYR A 511 -23.56 -2.92 1.94
N LYS A 512 -23.02 -3.63 0.94
CA LYS A 512 -23.19 -5.07 0.76
C LYS A 512 -22.69 -5.87 1.97
N GLN A 513 -21.48 -5.58 2.44
CA GLN A 513 -20.90 -6.26 3.60
C GLN A 513 -21.73 -6.01 4.87
N TYR A 514 -22.14 -4.76 5.11
CA TYR A 514 -23.00 -4.42 6.24
C TYR A 514 -24.36 -5.15 6.17
N PHE A 515 -24.94 -5.27 4.98
CA PHE A 515 -26.16 -6.04 4.77
C PHE A 515 -25.98 -7.52 5.15
N HIS A 516 -24.93 -8.18 4.64
CA HIS A 516 -24.62 -9.57 4.98
C HIS A 516 -24.37 -9.76 6.49
N ALA A 517 -23.61 -8.85 7.11
CA ALA A 517 -23.35 -8.85 8.54
C ALA A 517 -24.63 -8.65 9.38
N SER A 518 -25.60 -7.91 8.85
CA SER A 518 -26.92 -7.73 9.46
C SER A 518 -27.76 -9.01 9.39
N VAL A 519 -27.76 -9.68 8.24
CA VAL A 519 -28.44 -10.97 8.08
C VAL A 519 -27.86 -12.01 9.04
N ARG A 520 -26.52 -12.11 9.17
CA ARG A 520 -25.85 -13.04 10.09
C ARG A 520 -26.27 -12.85 11.56
N ARG A 521 -26.70 -11.65 11.94
CA ARG A 521 -27.17 -11.33 13.30
C ARG A 521 -28.68 -11.45 13.46
N SER A 522 -29.43 -11.58 12.37
CA SER A 522 -30.87 -11.75 12.41
C SER A 522 -31.22 -13.11 13.00
N THR A 523 -32.30 -13.16 13.77
CA THR A 523 -32.80 -14.39 14.40
C THR A 523 -34.27 -14.56 14.09
N GLN A 524 -34.83 -15.75 14.31
CA GLN A 524 -36.28 -15.96 14.17
C GLN A 524 -37.11 -15.01 15.05
N LYS A 525 -36.58 -14.57 16.21
CA LYS A 525 -37.25 -13.62 17.11
C LYS A 525 -37.10 -12.17 16.66
N SER A 526 -36.12 -11.88 15.82
CA SER A 526 -35.81 -10.55 15.32
C SER A 526 -35.27 -10.68 13.89
N PRO A 527 -36.15 -11.01 12.92
CA PRO A 527 -35.73 -11.16 11.53
C PRO A 527 -35.32 -9.81 10.95
N LEU A 528 -34.45 -9.86 9.93
CA LEU A 528 -34.16 -8.68 9.12
C LEU A 528 -35.36 -8.40 8.22
N GLN A 529 -36.05 -7.29 8.46
CA GLN A 529 -37.20 -6.89 7.66
C GLN A 529 -36.78 -5.94 6.53
N MET A 530 -37.10 -6.32 5.29
CA MET A 530 -36.92 -5.50 4.11
C MET A 530 -38.27 -5.05 3.58
N VAL A 531 -38.52 -3.74 3.60
CA VAL A 531 -39.80 -3.17 3.19
C VAL A 531 -39.73 -2.77 1.72
N ASN A 532 -40.73 -3.18 0.95
CA ASN A 532 -40.87 -2.82 -0.46
C ASN A 532 -41.22 -1.33 -0.59
N VAL A 533 -40.35 -0.55 -1.24
CA VAL A 533 -40.48 0.92 -1.34
C VAL A 533 -41.22 1.34 -2.60
N VAL A 534 -41.13 0.56 -3.68
CA VAL A 534 -41.72 0.91 -4.98
C VAL A 534 -43.24 0.97 -4.94
N VAL A 535 -43.87 0.23 -4.01
CA VAL A 535 -45.31 0.26 -3.73
C VAL A 535 -45.80 1.67 -3.32
N ASN A 536 -44.93 2.57 -2.87
CA ASN A 536 -45.31 3.89 -2.34
C ASN A 536 -45.05 5.09 -3.26
N SER A 537 -44.56 4.92 -4.51
CA SER A 537 -44.19 6.08 -5.34
C SER A 537 -44.52 6.03 -6.84
N ASN A 538 -44.67 4.86 -7.47
CA ASN A 538 -45.04 4.80 -8.89
C ASN A 538 -45.96 3.60 -9.20
N PRO A 539 -47.25 3.84 -9.51
CA PRO A 539 -48.22 2.77 -9.72
C PRO A 539 -47.99 1.94 -11.00
N SER A 540 -47.07 2.28 -11.91
CA SER A 540 -46.72 1.38 -13.02
C SER A 540 -45.92 0.13 -12.59
N TYR A 541 -45.43 0.09 -11.36
CA TYR A 541 -44.86 -1.10 -10.71
C TYR A 541 -45.84 -1.76 -9.72
N SER A 542 -47.14 -1.44 -9.82
CA SER A 542 -48.19 -1.86 -8.87
C SER A 542 -48.51 -3.35 -8.83
N ASN A 543 -47.81 -4.20 -9.60
CA ASN A 543 -48.09 -5.63 -9.71
C ASN A 543 -47.29 -6.49 -8.71
N GLN A 544 -46.53 -5.87 -7.80
CA GLN A 544 -45.69 -6.63 -6.87
C GLN A 544 -46.51 -7.30 -5.77
N LYS A 545 -46.31 -8.62 -5.64
CA LYS A 545 -47.07 -9.55 -4.80
C LYS A 545 -46.86 -9.37 -3.29
N TYR A 546 -45.75 -8.77 -2.87
CA TYR A 546 -45.31 -8.73 -1.47
C TYR A 546 -45.05 -7.31 -0.95
N ASP A 547 -45.45 -7.05 0.30
CA ASP A 547 -45.21 -5.78 1.01
C ASP A 547 -43.83 -5.74 1.67
N ARG A 548 -43.38 -6.88 2.22
CA ARG A 548 -42.07 -7.01 2.86
C ARG A 548 -41.58 -8.45 2.86
N ILE A 549 -40.26 -8.60 3.04
CA ILE A 549 -39.58 -9.89 3.20
C ILE A 549 -38.90 -9.91 4.56
N GLU A 550 -38.91 -11.08 5.22
CA GLU A 550 -38.31 -11.32 6.53
C GLU A 550 -37.23 -12.39 6.43
N ILE A 551 -35.97 -11.99 6.59
CA ILE A 551 -34.80 -12.89 6.48
C ILE A 551 -34.32 -13.28 7.88
N CYS A 552 -34.07 -14.58 8.07
CA CYS A 552 -33.46 -15.14 9.28
C CYS A 552 -32.14 -15.84 8.94
N GLY A 553 -31.01 -15.32 9.43
CA GLY A 553 -29.67 -15.86 9.20
C GLY A 553 -29.29 -17.00 10.13
N GLN A 554 -30.05 -18.11 10.11
CA GLN A 554 -29.73 -19.27 10.98
C GLN A 554 -28.49 -20.05 10.51
N VAL A 555 -28.30 -20.17 9.20
CA VAL A 555 -27.12 -20.77 8.57
C VAL A 555 -26.69 -19.83 7.46
N VAL A 556 -25.49 -19.25 7.60
CA VAL A 556 -24.91 -18.33 6.61
C VAL A 556 -23.71 -19.02 5.98
N GLU A 557 -23.79 -19.31 4.69
CA GLU A 557 -22.73 -19.91 3.89
C GLU A 557 -22.11 -18.83 2.99
N CYS A 558 -20.79 -18.69 3.04
CA CYS A 558 -20.01 -17.79 2.21
C CYS A 558 -19.04 -18.62 1.39
N GLU A 559 -19.48 -19.06 0.21
CA GLU A 559 -18.79 -20.04 -0.61
C GLU A 559 -18.90 -19.68 -2.10
N GLY A 560 -17.98 -20.16 -2.92
CA GLY A 560 -17.87 -19.83 -4.34
C GLY A 560 -16.83 -18.74 -4.61
N ALA A 561 -15.57 -19.16 -4.76
CA ALA A 561 -14.42 -18.32 -5.12
C ALA A 561 -14.26 -18.15 -6.64
N THR A 562 -15.09 -18.83 -7.44
CA THR A 562 -15.24 -18.63 -8.89
C THR A 562 -16.71 -18.60 -9.32
N GLU A 563 -17.00 -18.13 -10.53
CA GLU A 563 -18.37 -18.14 -11.08
C GLU A 563 -18.91 -19.58 -11.18
N GLU A 564 -18.08 -20.52 -11.62
CA GLU A 564 -18.38 -21.94 -11.70
C GLU A 564 -18.74 -22.54 -10.34
N GLU A 565 -17.90 -22.31 -9.31
CA GLU A 565 -18.17 -22.77 -7.95
C GLU A 565 -19.48 -22.17 -7.42
N CYS A 566 -19.79 -20.89 -7.71
CA CYS A 566 -21.06 -20.29 -7.32
C CYS A 566 -22.26 -21.09 -7.88
N TYR A 567 -22.22 -21.52 -9.15
CA TYR A 567 -23.28 -22.37 -9.70
C TYR A 567 -23.33 -23.75 -9.05
N GLU A 568 -22.19 -24.34 -8.68
CA GLU A 568 -22.14 -25.62 -7.98
C GLU A 568 -22.83 -25.52 -6.61
N HIS A 569 -22.53 -24.49 -5.81
CA HIS A 569 -23.19 -24.24 -4.53
C HIS A 569 -24.69 -23.99 -4.69
N LEU A 570 -25.11 -23.21 -5.70
CA LEU A 570 -26.53 -22.97 -5.97
C LEU A 570 -27.30 -24.24 -6.34
N SER A 571 -26.66 -25.20 -7.01
CA SER A 571 -27.25 -26.50 -7.34
C SER A 571 -27.49 -27.38 -6.12
N ALA A 572 -26.73 -27.15 -5.04
CA ALA A 572 -26.80 -27.89 -3.77
C ALA A 572 -27.46 -27.10 -2.64
N LEU A 573 -27.94 -25.87 -2.88
CA LEU A 573 -28.47 -24.95 -1.88
C LEU A 573 -29.57 -25.61 -1.03
N SER A 574 -29.47 -25.44 0.30
CA SER A 574 -30.43 -25.98 1.26
C SER A 574 -31.58 -25.00 1.55
N SER A 575 -32.71 -25.52 2.05
CA SER A 575 -33.91 -24.72 2.30
C SER A 575 -33.84 -23.76 3.49
N ARG A 576 -32.74 -23.75 4.25
CA ARG A 576 -32.52 -22.86 5.41
C ARG A 576 -31.20 -22.09 5.37
N THR A 577 -30.51 -22.15 4.23
CA THR A 577 -29.22 -21.49 4.05
C THR A 577 -29.45 -20.09 3.46
N TYR A 578 -28.84 -19.09 4.10
CA TYR A 578 -28.52 -17.82 3.45
C TYR A 578 -27.15 -17.99 2.79
N TRP A 579 -27.14 -18.07 1.46
CA TRP A 579 -25.90 -18.23 0.69
C TRP A 579 -25.49 -16.90 0.06
N HIS A 580 -24.20 -16.61 0.08
CA HIS A 580 -23.61 -15.52 -0.70
C HIS A 580 -22.21 -15.88 -1.21
N PRO A 581 -21.76 -15.31 -2.35
CA PRO A 581 -20.43 -15.58 -2.91
C PRO A 581 -19.28 -15.20 -1.97
N ASP A 582 -18.13 -15.89 -2.10
CA ASP A 582 -16.88 -15.54 -1.42
C ASP A 582 -15.97 -14.69 -2.32
N GLY A 583 -16.08 -13.36 -2.22
CA GLY A 583 -15.17 -12.42 -2.87
C GLY A 583 -15.28 -12.38 -4.41
N VAL A 584 -16.20 -13.13 -5.02
CA VAL A 584 -16.44 -13.08 -6.46
C VAL A 584 -17.53 -12.09 -6.79
N ASN A 585 -17.33 -11.34 -7.87
CA ASN A 585 -18.39 -10.55 -8.48
C ASN A 585 -19.35 -11.46 -9.27
N PHE A 586 -20.35 -12.02 -8.60
CA PHE A 586 -21.39 -12.89 -9.19
C PHE A 586 -22.64 -12.08 -9.57
N PHE A 587 -22.45 -10.95 -10.23
CA PHE A 587 -23.49 -9.97 -10.48
C PHE A 587 -24.58 -10.49 -11.46
N PRO A 588 -25.88 -10.19 -11.21
CA PRO A 588 -26.41 -9.28 -10.18
C PRO A 588 -26.81 -9.97 -8.87
N VAL A 589 -26.29 -11.16 -8.58
CA VAL A 589 -26.68 -11.96 -7.41
C VAL A 589 -25.65 -11.78 -6.30
N ASP A 590 -26.05 -11.07 -5.25
CA ASP A 590 -25.24 -10.89 -4.04
C ASP A 590 -25.57 -11.92 -2.96
N ALA A 591 -26.79 -12.47 -2.96
CA ALA A 591 -27.17 -13.58 -2.09
C ALA A 591 -28.42 -14.31 -2.59
N VAL A 592 -28.60 -15.55 -2.13
CA VAL A 592 -29.83 -16.34 -2.34
C VAL A 592 -30.28 -16.93 -1.01
N VAL A 593 -31.57 -16.82 -0.71
CA VAL A 593 -32.13 -17.30 0.56
C VAL A 593 -33.60 -17.68 0.42
N MET A 594 -34.00 -18.76 1.09
CA MET A 594 -35.41 -19.05 1.33
C MET A 594 -35.89 -18.32 2.57
N CYS A 595 -36.94 -17.52 2.44
CA CYS A 595 -37.42 -16.64 3.51
C CYS A 595 -38.94 -16.41 3.42
N ASP A 596 -39.50 -15.81 4.46
CA ASP A 596 -40.92 -15.51 4.51
C ASP A 596 -41.18 -14.14 3.87
N ALA A 597 -42.18 -14.08 2.99
CA ALA A 597 -42.65 -12.84 2.39
C ALA A 597 -44.11 -12.59 2.74
N VAL A 598 -44.42 -11.37 3.17
CA VAL A 598 -45.77 -10.97 3.54
C VAL A 598 -46.52 -10.51 2.30
N LEU A 599 -47.62 -11.18 2.01
CA LEU A 599 -48.50 -10.89 0.88
C LEU A 599 -49.12 -9.50 1.01
N ARG A 600 -49.13 -8.77 -0.10
CA ARG A 600 -49.60 -7.40 -0.16
C ARG A 600 -51.03 -7.23 0.36
N GLY A 601 -51.23 -6.25 1.24
CA GLY A 601 -52.55 -5.93 1.79
C GLY A 601 -53.12 -7.01 2.73
N SER A 602 -52.27 -7.93 3.19
CA SER A 602 -52.63 -8.98 4.13
C SER A 602 -51.55 -9.15 5.20
N ASN A 603 -51.84 -9.96 6.23
CA ASN A 603 -50.84 -10.40 7.21
C ASN A 603 -50.42 -11.86 6.99
N VAL A 604 -50.74 -12.43 5.81
CA VAL A 604 -50.39 -13.80 5.47
C VAL A 604 -48.97 -13.81 4.91
N SER A 605 -48.12 -14.67 5.44
CA SER A 605 -46.80 -14.94 4.87
C SER A 605 -46.82 -16.22 4.05
N GLU A 606 -46.00 -16.25 2.99
CA GLU A 606 -45.63 -17.48 2.30
C GLU A 606 -44.11 -17.56 2.17
N THR A 607 -43.59 -18.78 2.07
CA THR A 607 -42.16 -18.99 1.85
C THR A 607 -41.83 -18.76 0.37
N ILE A 608 -40.79 -17.95 0.14
CA ILE A 608 -40.28 -17.61 -1.19
C ILE A 608 -38.79 -17.94 -1.30
N LEU A 609 -38.29 -18.01 -2.53
CA LEU A 609 -36.86 -17.97 -2.83
C LEU A 609 -36.49 -16.53 -3.24
N ALA A 610 -35.82 -15.82 -2.34
CA ALA A 610 -35.34 -14.46 -2.59
C ALA A 610 -33.93 -14.48 -3.18
N VAL A 611 -33.77 -13.82 -4.32
CA VAL A 611 -32.48 -13.54 -4.98
C VAL A 611 -32.15 -12.08 -4.74
N ILE A 612 -31.12 -11.80 -3.94
CA ILE A 612 -30.84 -10.46 -3.44
C ILE A 612 -29.74 -9.81 -4.27
N CYS A 613 -29.99 -8.55 -4.65
CA CYS A 613 -29.04 -7.64 -5.26
C CYS A 613 -28.93 -6.39 -4.39
N THR A 614 -27.74 -6.09 -3.88
CA THR A 614 -27.46 -4.88 -3.10
C THR A 614 -26.91 -3.80 -4.02
N THR A 615 -27.39 -2.57 -3.87
CA THR A 615 -26.88 -1.47 -4.70
C THR A 615 -27.04 -0.11 -4.03
N VAL A 616 -26.07 0.76 -4.25
CA VAL A 616 -26.15 2.19 -3.93
C VAL A 616 -26.45 3.05 -5.16
N SER A 617 -26.57 2.41 -6.33
CA SER A 617 -26.94 3.04 -7.61
C SER A 617 -28.46 3.17 -7.74
N THR A 618 -28.89 4.07 -8.62
CA THR A 618 -30.28 4.18 -9.06
C THR A 618 -30.60 3.30 -10.27
N THR A 619 -29.63 2.55 -10.79
CA THR A 619 -29.81 1.69 -11.96
C THR A 619 -29.06 0.37 -11.82
N THR A 620 -29.64 -0.69 -12.40
CA THR A 620 -29.01 -2.01 -12.56
C THR A 620 -29.34 -2.57 -13.95
N THR A 621 -28.31 -3.02 -14.65
CA THR A 621 -28.40 -3.65 -15.97
C THR A 621 -28.22 -5.15 -15.87
N PHE A 622 -29.05 -5.94 -16.53
CA PHE A 622 -29.00 -7.39 -16.48
C PHE A 622 -28.42 -7.98 -17.77
N ASP A 623 -27.61 -9.04 -17.63
CA ASP A 623 -27.23 -9.90 -18.75
C ASP A 623 -28.26 -11.04 -18.91
N PRO A 624 -28.99 -11.11 -20.05
CA PRO A 624 -29.93 -12.18 -20.32
C PRO A 624 -29.30 -13.59 -20.31
N ASN A 625 -28.03 -13.72 -20.71
CA ASN A 625 -27.35 -15.01 -20.76
C ASN A 625 -27.05 -15.53 -19.36
N PHE A 626 -26.52 -14.67 -18.49
CA PHE A 626 -26.36 -14.95 -17.07
C PHE A 626 -27.68 -15.43 -16.46
N TRP A 627 -28.77 -14.68 -16.68
CA TRP A 627 -30.08 -15.01 -16.10
C TRP A 627 -30.62 -16.37 -16.55
N LYS A 628 -30.43 -16.72 -17.84
CA LYS A 628 -30.84 -18.03 -18.38
C LYS A 628 -30.05 -19.18 -17.77
N ARG A 629 -28.74 -18.99 -17.53
CA ARG A 629 -27.88 -20.00 -16.87
C ARG A 629 -28.28 -20.14 -15.40
N PHE A 630 -28.43 -19.02 -14.69
CA PHE A 630 -28.81 -18.97 -13.28
C PHE A 630 -30.13 -19.70 -13.00
N ASN A 631 -31.20 -19.40 -13.74
CA ASN A 631 -32.48 -20.08 -13.56
C ASN A 631 -32.39 -21.58 -13.83
N ARG A 632 -31.65 -21.99 -14.87
CA ARG A 632 -31.47 -23.42 -15.18
C ARG A 632 -30.84 -24.18 -14.00
N VAL A 633 -29.85 -23.58 -13.35
CA VAL A 633 -29.18 -24.18 -12.18
C VAL A 633 -30.15 -24.29 -11.00
N LEU A 634 -30.92 -23.25 -10.71
CA LEU A 634 -31.93 -23.28 -9.64
C LEU A 634 -33.10 -24.23 -9.93
N ASP A 635 -33.56 -24.32 -11.18
CA ASP A 635 -34.64 -25.24 -11.60
C ASP A 635 -34.22 -26.72 -11.57
N GLY A 636 -32.92 -26.97 -11.63
CA GLY A 636 -32.30 -28.29 -11.50
C GLY A 636 -32.02 -28.70 -10.06
N ASN A 637 -32.13 -27.80 -9.08
CA ASN A 637 -31.90 -28.11 -7.67
C ASN A 637 -33.09 -28.89 -7.09
N GLU A 638 -32.89 -30.18 -6.81
CA GLU A 638 -33.93 -31.08 -6.29
C GLU A 638 -34.37 -30.74 -4.84
N ARG A 639 -33.56 -29.97 -4.10
CA ARG A 639 -33.83 -29.57 -2.71
C ARG A 639 -34.79 -28.38 -2.62
N ILE A 640 -34.98 -27.65 -3.73
CA ILE A 640 -35.87 -26.49 -3.81
C ILE A 640 -37.07 -26.87 -4.67
N SER A 641 -38.26 -26.90 -4.06
CA SER A 641 -39.50 -27.19 -4.79
C SER A 641 -39.75 -26.12 -5.86
N ARG A 642 -40.05 -26.58 -7.09
CA ARG A 642 -40.45 -25.70 -8.21
C ARG A 642 -41.74 -24.92 -7.96
N ALA A 643 -42.52 -25.31 -6.95
CA ALA A 643 -43.74 -24.61 -6.55
C ALA A 643 -43.47 -23.36 -5.69
N ILE A 644 -42.25 -23.19 -5.17
CA ILE A 644 -41.88 -22.03 -4.35
C ILE A 644 -41.73 -20.80 -5.26
N PRO A 645 -42.45 -19.69 -5.00
CA PRO A 645 -42.30 -18.47 -5.77
C PRO A 645 -40.88 -17.89 -5.65
N ARG A 646 -40.37 -17.32 -6.75
CA ARG A 646 -39.11 -16.58 -6.76
C ARG A 646 -39.37 -15.08 -6.68
N ALA A 647 -38.56 -14.37 -5.93
CA ALA A 647 -38.55 -12.91 -5.93
C ALA A 647 -37.13 -12.41 -6.10
N PHE A 648 -36.93 -11.52 -7.08
CA PHE A 648 -35.68 -10.80 -7.23
C PHE A 648 -35.74 -9.49 -6.45
N VAL A 649 -34.93 -9.38 -5.41
CA VAL A 649 -34.97 -8.29 -4.43
C VAL A 649 -33.77 -7.38 -4.65
N VAL A 650 -34.01 -6.19 -5.19
CA VAL A 650 -33.04 -5.11 -5.19
C VAL A 650 -33.15 -4.36 -3.87
N THR A 651 -32.08 -4.25 -3.12
CA THR A 651 -32.07 -3.56 -1.81
C THR A 651 -31.14 -2.35 -1.85
N GLY A 652 -31.69 -1.17 -1.57
CA GLY A 652 -30.98 0.11 -1.59
C GLY A 652 -30.90 0.80 -0.22
N PRO A 653 -29.93 1.72 -0.05
CA PRO A 653 -29.56 2.28 1.25
C PRO A 653 -30.63 3.19 1.86
N ASP A 654 -31.49 3.77 1.05
CA ASP A 654 -32.51 4.71 1.50
C ASP A 654 -33.70 4.75 0.54
N ALA A 655 -34.85 5.16 1.07
CA ALA A 655 -36.09 5.21 0.31
C ALA A 655 -36.02 6.14 -0.91
N SER A 656 -35.24 7.22 -0.89
CA SER A 656 -35.13 8.14 -2.03
C SER A 656 -34.36 7.53 -3.21
N THR A 657 -33.35 6.72 -2.92
CA THR A 657 -32.61 5.94 -3.92
C THR A 657 -33.51 4.85 -4.50
N CYS A 658 -34.19 4.08 -3.64
CA CYS A 658 -35.11 3.01 -4.06
C CYS A 658 -36.29 3.53 -4.92
N LYS A 659 -36.82 4.73 -4.63
CA LYS A 659 -37.94 5.32 -5.40
C LYS A 659 -37.56 5.74 -6.82
N ARG A 660 -36.29 6.03 -7.07
CA ARG A 660 -35.76 6.48 -8.38
C ARG A 660 -35.11 5.34 -9.15
N PHE A 661 -35.27 4.11 -8.67
CA PHE A 661 -34.54 2.97 -9.17
C PHE A 661 -35.12 2.46 -10.51
N SER A 662 -34.25 2.20 -11.48
CA SER A 662 -34.61 1.71 -12.81
C SER A 662 -33.89 0.42 -13.16
N LEU A 663 -34.64 -0.55 -13.66
CA LEU A 663 -34.14 -1.84 -14.15
C LEU A 663 -33.94 -1.78 -15.66
N ILE A 664 -32.78 -2.23 -16.16
CA ILE A 664 -32.46 -2.26 -17.60
C ILE A 664 -32.25 -3.72 -18.03
N ASN A 665 -32.97 -4.17 -19.06
CA ASN A 665 -32.96 -5.56 -19.54
C ASN A 665 -33.37 -6.61 -18.50
N ALA A 666 -34.11 -6.20 -17.46
CA ALA A 666 -34.59 -7.12 -16.45
C ALA A 666 -35.61 -8.12 -17.03
N PRO A 667 -35.66 -9.36 -16.50
CA PRO A 667 -36.74 -10.32 -16.75
C PRO A 667 -38.10 -9.78 -16.28
N VAL A 668 -39.15 -10.63 -16.35
CA VAL A 668 -40.55 -10.29 -16.06
C VAL A 668 -40.69 -9.38 -14.83
N SER A 669 -41.31 -8.21 -15.01
CA SER A 669 -41.37 -7.13 -14.01
C SER A 669 -42.01 -7.54 -12.68
N ASP A 670 -42.89 -8.54 -12.72
CA ASP A 670 -43.71 -8.96 -11.58
C ASP A 670 -42.91 -9.78 -10.55
N ASP A 671 -41.73 -10.30 -10.93
CA ASP A 671 -40.83 -11.03 -10.04
C ASP A 671 -39.89 -10.10 -9.25
N PHE A 672 -39.88 -8.80 -9.55
CA PHE A 672 -38.98 -7.84 -8.92
C PHE A 672 -39.59 -7.21 -7.68
N MET A 673 -38.74 -6.94 -6.69
CA MET A 673 -39.04 -6.11 -5.53
C MET A 673 -37.90 -5.13 -5.34
N VAL A 674 -38.23 -3.87 -5.04
CA VAL A 674 -37.23 -2.86 -4.68
C VAL A 674 -37.44 -2.48 -3.23
N CYS A 675 -36.56 -2.98 -2.38
CA CYS A 675 -36.60 -2.81 -0.96
C CYS A 675 -35.62 -1.72 -0.51
N CYS A 676 -35.88 -1.15 0.67
CA CYS A 676 -34.92 -0.30 1.36
C CYS A 676 -34.44 -0.99 2.63
N TYR A 677 -33.12 -0.94 2.81
CA TYR A 677 -32.45 -1.26 4.03
C TYR A 677 -31.50 -0.11 4.39
N ASP A 678 -31.81 0.63 5.46
CA ASP A 678 -31.07 1.82 5.89
C ASP A 678 -30.19 1.50 7.12
N PRO A 679 -28.86 1.33 6.93
CA PRO A 679 -27.93 1.05 8.02
C PRO A 679 -28.01 2.06 9.18
N LEU A 680 -28.30 3.34 8.89
CA LEU A 680 -28.29 4.41 9.89
C LEU A 680 -29.54 4.41 10.76
N LYS A 681 -30.69 3.99 10.22
CA LYS A 681 -31.95 3.89 10.98
C LYS A 681 -31.97 2.67 11.90
N PHE A 682 -31.33 1.57 11.48
CA PHE A 682 -31.31 0.34 12.27
C PHE A 682 -30.52 0.52 13.59
N PHE A 683 -29.40 1.27 13.55
CA PHE A 683 -28.58 1.53 14.75
C PHE A 683 -29.29 2.37 15.83
N ARG A 684 -30.26 3.22 15.47
CA ARG A 684 -31.04 3.99 16.46
C ARG A 684 -31.93 3.11 17.34
N LYS A 685 -32.21 1.87 16.91
CA LYS A 685 -32.94 0.88 17.71
C LYS A 685 -31.94 -0.15 18.26
N ARG A 686 -31.33 0.14 19.42
CA ARG A 686 -30.65 -0.92 20.19
C ARG A 686 -31.67 -2.02 20.53
N PRO A 687 -31.31 -3.32 20.51
CA PRO A 687 -32.21 -4.44 20.86
C PRO A 687 -32.68 -4.49 22.33
N ASN A 688 -32.46 -3.44 23.13
CA ASN A 688 -32.84 -3.38 24.54
C ASN A 688 -33.97 -2.37 24.83
N ALA A 689 -34.59 -1.76 23.81
CA ALA A 689 -35.85 -1.07 24.04
C ALA A 689 -36.97 -2.12 24.11
N ARG A 690 -37.29 -2.56 25.33
CA ARG A 690 -38.58 -3.22 25.61
C ARG A 690 -39.68 -2.36 24.96
N ILE A 691 -40.43 -2.99 24.07
CA ILE A 691 -41.66 -2.45 23.52
C ILE A 691 -42.62 -2.26 24.71
N ALA A 692 -43.09 -1.03 24.92
CA ALA A 692 -44.34 -0.76 25.62
C ALA A 692 -45.45 -0.75 24.57
#